data_AF-A0A9P0W0V3-F1
#
_entry.id   AF-A0A9P0W0V3-F1
#
_cell.length_a   1.000
_cell.length_b   1.000
_cell.length_c   1.000
_cell.angle_alpha   90.00
_cell.angle_beta   90.00
_cell.angle_gamma   90.00
#
_symmetry.space_group_name_H-M   'P 1'
#
loop_
_entity.id
_entity.type
_entity.pdbx_description
1 polymer ?
#
loop_
_entity_poly.entity_id
_entity_poly.type
_entity_poly.pdbx_seq_one_letter_code
_entity_poly.pdbx_strand_id
1 'polypeptide(L)'
;MIFRFVIALQAVFVTLCYGLVARNNNNLQEQFLVKNLPGLYSNIPKDDLPLMFSGQLELYSENKTYYYFWKYADQNKIDIAKNKTIFWLNGGPGCSSMDGALMEAGPFRINDKGEVTYNHGSWHKAADVVFVDQPSGTGFSYSDKYDADLNGVVHEFLRFLDKYFEVFPEDFHNDIYIAGESYAGQYIPYVSKGILDRNRQTDDETKKFNLKGLLIGNGWIAPNEQSLSYLPFAYQAGVVNEKSSKWSSLLDQQEKCQSIVNEINAGTLDKGVNVHNIVNKECEKILNMIMSSSLDRSKDTNEQCINIYDYTLRDSFPSCGMNWPPDLTNVNPFLNDDKVLDLLNVKEHRKWRECSSGVSSHLKNKLEPAVKLLPAILEEIPILLFNGNRDIICNYMGTEDFIKNLEWNGGIGWQTDDDADTTEDLKADKYKGSKLASDWVYDDETVGYIKQSRNLTFVNVFDASHMVPFDKPFVSRSLIDLMLKEYDEDVRDDGKRVFITYPLGTRPKSIPEDEKPSETESDAAVSSATVSDSTSSESTSSTEASDISSTTSRITRLIQLSVICILIWGIYVLYGSYKSRPSSIIKTGPSSGKKKNVQWADQLRSFQEGDTVPEEGESGVPIDHKAGFLAKAYNKLTGSNGEGSGQYVPAPSDDIELAVVDADLSNFEIHSDEEAEESQSPRGPVGSV
;
A
#
# COMPACT_ATOMS: atom_id res chain seq x y z
N MET A 1 -43.63 35.68 -28.61
CA MET A 1 -42.58 35.61 -29.65
C MET A 1 -41.20 35.98 -29.09
N ILE A 2 -41.08 37.10 -28.37
CA ILE A 2 -39.82 37.58 -27.75
C ILE A 2 -39.18 36.55 -26.79
N PHE A 3 -39.96 35.88 -25.94
CA PHE A 3 -39.45 34.91 -24.97
C PHE A 3 -38.76 33.68 -25.60
N ARG A 4 -39.32 33.18 -26.73
CA ARG A 4 -38.71 32.07 -27.50
C ARG A 4 -37.43 32.51 -28.22
N PHE A 5 -37.35 33.78 -28.61
CA PHE A 5 -36.16 34.34 -29.25
C PHE A 5 -35.01 34.51 -28.25
N VAL A 6 -35.30 34.91 -27.01
CA VAL A 6 -34.31 35.03 -25.92
C VAL A 6 -33.74 33.66 -25.52
N ILE A 7 -34.59 32.63 -25.40
CA ILE A 7 -34.13 31.26 -25.08
C ILE A 7 -33.27 30.69 -26.22
N ALA A 8 -33.66 30.92 -27.48
CA ALA A 8 -32.85 30.50 -28.63
C ALA A 8 -31.50 31.25 -28.69
N LEU A 9 -31.47 32.55 -28.39
CA LEU A 9 -30.23 33.33 -28.33
C LEU A 9 -29.32 32.83 -27.19
N GLN A 10 -29.88 32.53 -26.02
CA GLN A 10 -29.12 31.97 -24.90
C GLN A 10 -28.55 30.58 -25.25
N ALA A 11 -29.33 29.70 -25.86
CA ALA A 11 -28.85 28.38 -26.28
C ALA A 11 -27.72 28.48 -27.33
N VAL A 12 -27.83 29.39 -28.30
CA VAL A 12 -26.79 29.65 -29.30
C VAL A 12 -25.54 30.25 -28.63
N PHE A 13 -25.69 31.18 -27.70
CA PHE A 13 -24.57 31.78 -26.98
C PHE A 13 -23.84 30.76 -26.09
N VAL A 14 -24.59 29.91 -25.37
CA VAL A 14 -24.03 28.79 -24.59
C VAL A 14 -23.29 27.82 -25.50
N THR A 15 -23.86 27.44 -26.65
CA THR A 15 -23.22 26.52 -27.60
C THR A 15 -21.94 27.12 -28.22
N LEU A 16 -21.94 28.41 -28.54
CA LEU A 16 -20.75 29.14 -29.02
C LEU A 16 -19.67 29.29 -27.95
N CYS A 17 -20.06 29.56 -26.71
CA CYS A 17 -19.13 29.60 -25.57
C CYS A 17 -18.52 28.22 -25.30
N TYR A 18 -19.33 27.14 -25.30
CA TYR A 18 -18.82 25.77 -25.21
C TYR A 18 -17.88 25.43 -26.37
N GLY A 19 -18.22 25.81 -27.60
CA GLY A 19 -17.36 25.58 -28.77
C GLY A 19 -16.03 26.35 -28.73
N LEU A 20 -16.03 27.59 -28.23
CA LEU A 20 -14.81 28.39 -28.04
C LEU A 20 -13.95 27.86 -26.90
N VAL A 21 -14.53 27.47 -25.76
CA VAL A 21 -13.82 26.87 -24.63
C VAL A 21 -13.23 25.53 -25.03
N ALA A 22 -14.00 24.64 -25.67
CA ALA A 22 -13.50 23.35 -26.15
C ALA A 22 -12.35 23.52 -27.17
N ARG A 23 -12.44 24.51 -28.07
CA ARG A 23 -11.37 24.78 -29.04
C ARG A 23 -10.11 25.37 -28.39
N ASN A 24 -10.26 26.19 -27.33
CA ASN A 24 -9.13 26.72 -26.58
C ASN A 24 -8.44 25.62 -25.75
N ASN A 25 -9.22 24.72 -25.14
CA ASN A 25 -8.71 23.60 -24.34
C ASN A 25 -7.98 22.57 -25.21
N ASN A 26 -8.51 22.25 -26.40
CA ASN A 26 -7.80 21.39 -27.37
C ASN A 26 -6.40 21.94 -27.72
N ASN A 27 -6.25 23.27 -27.80
CA ASN A 27 -4.97 23.92 -28.09
C ASN A 27 -3.98 23.88 -26.90
N LEU A 28 -4.46 23.74 -25.65
CA LEU A 28 -3.61 23.52 -24.49
C LEU A 28 -3.14 22.07 -24.43
N GLN A 29 -4.05 21.10 -24.59
CA GLN A 29 -3.71 19.66 -24.56
C GLN A 29 -2.75 19.26 -25.68
N GLU A 30 -2.91 19.85 -26.88
CA GLU A 30 -2.03 19.61 -28.02
C GLU A 30 -0.55 19.88 -27.72
N GLN A 31 -0.23 20.78 -26.79
CA GLN A 31 1.15 21.10 -26.39
C GLN A 31 1.82 19.98 -25.57
N PHE A 32 1.03 19.09 -24.99
CA PHE A 32 1.50 17.97 -24.18
C PHE A 32 1.35 16.63 -24.90
N LEU A 33 0.76 16.60 -26.11
CA LEU A 33 0.44 15.36 -26.81
C LEU A 33 1.71 14.61 -27.27
N VAL A 34 1.90 13.38 -26.80
CA VAL A 34 3.00 12.50 -27.22
C VAL A 34 2.53 11.63 -28.39
N LYS A 35 3.19 11.76 -29.55
CA LYS A 35 2.78 11.09 -30.80
C LYS A 35 3.72 9.99 -31.26
N ASN A 36 5.00 10.10 -30.95
CA ASN A 36 6.01 9.19 -31.45
C ASN A 36 6.97 8.89 -30.32
N LEU A 37 7.29 7.63 -30.12
CA LEU A 37 8.43 7.17 -29.33
C LEU A 37 9.13 6.06 -30.11
N PRO A 38 10.45 5.88 -29.94
CA PRO A 38 11.17 4.75 -30.53
C PRO A 38 10.44 3.42 -30.22
N GLY A 39 10.13 2.62 -31.23
CA GLY A 39 9.41 1.35 -31.08
C GLY A 39 7.88 1.42 -31.00
N LEU A 40 7.28 2.60 -30.79
CA LEU A 40 5.85 2.71 -30.46
C LEU A 40 4.93 2.00 -31.47
N TYR A 41 5.09 2.27 -32.76
CA TYR A 41 4.24 1.71 -33.80
C TYR A 41 4.73 0.37 -34.37
N SER A 42 5.95 -0.05 -34.04
CA SER A 42 6.50 -1.34 -34.48
C SER A 42 6.30 -2.45 -33.45
N ASN A 43 6.29 -2.10 -32.17
CA ASN A 43 6.33 -3.05 -31.07
C ASN A 43 4.98 -3.17 -30.34
N ILE A 44 4.03 -2.25 -30.57
CA ILE A 44 2.76 -2.20 -29.86
C ILE A 44 1.59 -2.37 -30.84
N PRO A 45 0.64 -3.29 -30.55
CA PRO A 45 -0.57 -3.43 -31.36
C PRO A 45 -1.36 -2.13 -31.43
N LYS A 46 -1.97 -1.85 -32.58
CA LYS A 46 -2.72 -0.61 -32.81
C LYS A 46 -3.84 -0.39 -31.80
N ASP A 47 -4.53 -1.45 -31.39
CA ASP A 47 -5.66 -1.40 -30.45
C ASP A 47 -5.21 -1.23 -29.00
N ASP A 48 -3.90 -1.37 -28.73
CA ASP A 48 -3.27 -1.21 -27.43
C ASP A 48 -2.49 0.10 -27.30
N LEU A 49 -2.44 0.93 -28.34
CA LEU A 49 -1.79 2.23 -28.27
C LEU A 49 -2.57 3.18 -27.34
N PRO A 50 -1.97 3.65 -26.23
CA PRO A 50 -2.62 4.63 -25.37
C PRO A 50 -2.59 6.02 -26.03
N LEU A 51 -3.58 6.85 -25.70
CA LEU A 51 -3.48 8.29 -25.86
C LEU A 51 -2.61 8.84 -24.73
N MET A 52 -1.59 9.62 -25.08
CA MET A 52 -0.55 10.04 -24.15
C MET A 52 -0.36 11.54 -24.12
N PHE A 53 -0.19 12.08 -22.92
CA PHE A 53 0.20 13.47 -22.74
C PHE A 53 1.30 13.57 -21.69
N SER A 54 2.35 14.31 -21.96
CA SER A 54 3.43 14.56 -21.00
C SER A 54 4.00 15.95 -21.16
N GLY A 55 4.64 16.44 -20.09
CA GLY A 55 5.41 17.68 -20.10
C GLY A 55 5.48 18.34 -18.73
N GLN A 56 6.19 19.46 -18.68
CA GLN A 56 6.42 20.25 -17.46
C GLN A 56 5.33 21.30 -17.28
N LEU A 57 4.58 21.22 -16.18
CA LEU A 57 3.58 22.20 -15.78
C LEU A 57 4.17 23.20 -14.79
N GLU A 58 4.08 24.49 -15.11
CA GLU A 58 4.48 25.58 -14.22
C GLU A 58 3.50 25.72 -13.04
N LEU A 59 4.01 25.60 -11.82
CA LEU A 59 3.23 25.76 -10.60
C LEU A 59 3.36 27.17 -10.02
N TYR A 60 4.61 27.64 -9.91
CA TYR A 60 5.01 28.94 -9.39
C TYR A 60 6.14 29.53 -10.24
N SER A 61 5.89 30.70 -10.82
CA SER A 61 6.84 31.39 -11.71
C SER A 61 8.00 32.04 -10.96
N GLU A 62 7.76 32.43 -9.71
CA GLU A 62 8.64 33.24 -8.87
C GLU A 62 9.92 32.50 -8.48
N ASN A 63 9.83 31.18 -8.31
CA ASN A 63 10.91 30.26 -7.95
C ASN A 63 11.06 29.13 -8.98
N LYS A 64 10.46 29.29 -10.17
CA LYS A 64 10.52 28.32 -11.27
C LYS A 64 10.19 26.89 -10.84
N THR A 65 9.11 26.73 -10.10
CA THR A 65 8.62 25.42 -9.66
C THR A 65 7.79 24.78 -10.77
N TYR A 66 8.23 23.63 -11.27
CA TYR A 66 7.58 22.86 -12.32
C TYR A 66 7.44 21.41 -11.91
N TYR A 67 6.26 20.83 -12.10
CA TYR A 67 6.03 19.38 -12.01
C TYR A 67 5.91 18.78 -13.41
N TYR A 68 6.62 17.70 -13.65
CA TYR A 68 6.46 16.87 -14.84
C TYR A 68 5.41 15.79 -14.59
N PHE A 69 4.58 15.55 -15.60
CA PHE A 69 3.62 14.46 -15.59
C PHE A 69 3.68 13.67 -16.90
N TRP A 70 3.23 12.42 -16.85
CA TRP A 70 2.92 11.61 -18.02
C TRP A 70 1.58 10.88 -17.82
N LYS A 71 0.56 11.34 -18.54
CA LYS A 71 -0.80 10.78 -18.60
C LYS A 71 -0.88 9.71 -19.70
N TYR A 72 -1.51 8.58 -19.36
CA TYR A 72 -1.90 7.52 -20.28
C TYR A 72 -3.41 7.27 -20.18
N ALA A 73 -4.07 7.27 -21.33
CA ALA A 73 -5.50 6.96 -21.44
C ALA A 73 -5.72 5.87 -22.48
N ASP A 74 -6.43 4.80 -22.11
CA ASP A 74 -6.86 3.80 -23.08
C ASP A 74 -7.93 4.41 -24.00
N GLN A 75 -7.82 4.19 -25.31
CA GLN A 75 -8.81 4.63 -26.29
C GLN A 75 -9.98 3.63 -26.39
N ASN A 76 -9.78 2.40 -25.92
CA ASN A 76 -10.73 1.29 -25.98
C ASN A 76 -11.24 0.89 -24.58
N LYS A 77 -11.49 1.89 -23.71
CA LYS A 77 -11.88 1.67 -22.31
C LYS A 77 -13.10 0.76 -22.17
N ILE A 78 -12.94 -0.27 -21.36
CA ILE A 78 -14.07 -1.03 -20.79
C ILE A 78 -14.89 -0.13 -19.86
N ASP A 79 -16.16 -0.47 -19.65
CA ASP A 79 -17.10 0.40 -18.92
C ASP A 79 -16.63 0.73 -17.49
N ILE A 80 -16.08 -0.25 -16.77
CA ILE A 80 -15.58 -0.05 -15.40
C ILE A 80 -14.43 0.97 -15.34
N ALA A 81 -13.66 1.11 -16.42
CA ALA A 81 -12.50 2.01 -16.51
C ALA A 81 -12.87 3.46 -16.89
N LYS A 82 -14.11 3.71 -17.33
CA LYS A 82 -14.54 5.05 -17.72
C LYS A 82 -14.64 5.98 -16.51
N ASN A 83 -14.35 7.26 -16.77
CA ASN A 83 -14.42 8.37 -15.80
C ASN A 83 -13.62 8.12 -14.51
N LYS A 84 -12.43 7.51 -14.61
CA LYS A 84 -11.52 7.26 -13.49
C LYS A 84 -10.14 7.78 -13.83
N THR A 85 -9.54 8.47 -12.87
CA THR A 85 -8.16 8.94 -12.96
C THR A 85 -7.38 8.51 -11.72
N ILE A 86 -6.28 7.81 -11.93
CA ILE A 86 -5.31 7.44 -10.90
C ILE A 86 -4.10 8.35 -11.03
N PHE A 87 -3.76 9.09 -9.99
CA PHE A 87 -2.46 9.76 -9.89
C PHE A 87 -1.48 8.81 -9.21
N TRP A 88 -0.40 8.44 -9.90
CA TRP A 88 0.64 7.54 -9.41
C TRP A 88 1.86 8.31 -8.92
N LEU A 89 2.31 8.01 -7.70
CA LEU A 89 3.45 8.65 -7.04
C LEU A 89 4.47 7.59 -6.58
N ASN A 90 5.70 7.63 -7.11
CA ASN A 90 6.81 6.88 -6.50
C ASN A 90 7.35 7.60 -5.25
N GLY A 91 8.21 6.91 -4.51
CA GLY A 91 8.70 7.31 -3.19
C GLY A 91 10.07 7.99 -3.19
N GLY A 92 11.03 7.33 -2.53
CA GLY A 92 12.36 7.86 -2.23
C GLY A 92 12.51 8.26 -0.76
N PRO A 93 12.35 9.53 -0.36
CA PRO A 93 11.77 10.65 -1.11
C PRO A 93 12.65 11.15 -2.26
N GLY A 94 12.01 11.55 -3.38
CA GLY A 94 12.68 12.12 -4.54
C GLY A 94 13.00 11.13 -5.67
N CYS A 95 12.36 9.97 -5.69
CA CYS A 95 12.42 9.03 -6.81
C CYS A 95 11.33 9.32 -7.84
N SER A 96 11.68 9.23 -9.12
CA SER A 96 10.84 9.61 -10.25
C SER A 96 9.66 8.66 -10.40
N SER A 97 8.48 9.22 -10.70
CA SER A 97 7.31 8.41 -11.05
C SER A 97 7.40 7.82 -12.46
N MET A 98 8.50 8.08 -13.18
CA MET A 98 8.82 7.38 -14.42
C MET A 98 9.22 5.93 -14.18
N ASP A 99 9.61 5.56 -12.96
CA ASP A 99 9.76 4.16 -12.55
C ASP A 99 8.40 3.46 -12.64
N GLY A 100 7.38 4.07 -12.01
CA GLY A 100 5.98 3.72 -12.17
C GLY A 100 5.55 3.54 -13.63
N ALA A 101 5.94 4.51 -14.47
CA ALA A 101 5.50 4.58 -15.87
C ALA A 101 6.20 3.57 -16.80
N LEU A 102 7.47 3.26 -16.58
CA LEU A 102 8.31 2.51 -17.52
C LEU A 102 8.85 1.19 -16.98
N MET A 103 8.69 0.91 -15.68
CA MET A 103 9.15 -0.33 -15.03
C MET A 103 8.04 -1.04 -14.26
N GLU A 104 6.94 -0.35 -13.94
CA GLU A 104 5.87 -0.89 -13.08
C GLU A 104 4.48 -0.86 -13.75
N ALA A 105 3.57 -0.01 -13.27
CA ALA A 105 2.15 0.03 -13.62
C ALA A 105 1.87 0.63 -15.01
N GLY A 106 2.81 1.37 -15.60
CA GLY A 106 2.63 2.03 -16.90
C GLY A 106 2.63 1.07 -18.11
N PRO A 107 2.22 1.57 -19.29
CA PRO A 107 1.98 0.73 -20.47
C PRO A 107 3.25 0.24 -21.14
N PHE A 108 4.41 0.78 -20.80
CA PHE A 108 5.64 0.50 -21.51
C PHE A 108 6.73 -0.11 -20.62
N ARG A 109 7.63 -0.82 -21.30
CA ARG A 109 8.99 -1.19 -20.86
C ARG A 109 9.98 -0.74 -21.92
N ILE A 110 11.25 -0.59 -21.56
CA ILE A 110 12.31 -0.21 -22.51
C ILE A 110 13.20 -1.43 -22.78
N ASN A 111 13.29 -1.82 -24.06
CA ASN A 111 14.17 -2.92 -24.47
C ASN A 111 15.64 -2.47 -24.63
N ASP A 112 16.52 -3.42 -24.93
CA ASP A 112 17.96 -3.22 -25.14
C ASP A 112 18.33 -2.32 -26.34
N LYS A 113 17.35 -1.99 -27.20
CA LYS A 113 17.51 -1.08 -28.34
C LYS A 113 17.06 0.36 -28.02
N GLY A 114 16.64 0.63 -26.78
CA GLY A 114 16.07 1.92 -26.40
C GLY A 114 14.70 2.17 -27.03
N GLU A 115 13.93 1.10 -27.26
CA GLU A 115 12.58 1.17 -27.83
C GLU A 115 11.52 0.78 -26.80
N VAL A 116 10.37 1.45 -26.85
CA VAL A 116 9.21 1.06 -26.05
C VAL A 116 8.68 -0.30 -26.50
N THR A 117 8.31 -1.11 -25.52
CA THR A 117 7.62 -2.40 -25.67
C THR A 117 6.43 -2.43 -24.72
N TYR A 118 5.43 -3.24 -25.02
CA TYR A 118 4.15 -3.16 -24.33
C TYR A 118 4.10 -3.99 -23.03
N ASN A 119 3.56 -3.40 -21.97
CA ASN A 119 3.22 -4.05 -20.71
C ASN A 119 1.73 -4.42 -20.68
N HIS A 120 1.42 -5.70 -20.86
CA HIS A 120 0.05 -6.21 -20.88
C HIS A 120 -0.68 -6.15 -19.52
N GLY A 121 0.05 -5.99 -18.41
CA GLY A 121 -0.53 -5.81 -17.08
C GLY A 121 -0.68 -4.35 -16.66
N SER A 122 -0.61 -3.40 -17.59
CA SER A 122 -0.65 -1.99 -17.25
C SER A 122 -2.00 -1.54 -16.68
N TRP A 123 -1.93 -0.63 -15.71
CA TRP A 123 -3.08 -0.05 -15.00
C TRP A 123 -3.89 0.90 -15.86
N HIS A 124 -3.33 1.46 -16.94
CA HIS A 124 -4.05 2.38 -17.85
C HIS A 124 -5.28 1.75 -18.54
N LYS A 125 -5.37 0.40 -18.51
CA LYS A 125 -6.52 -0.34 -19.02
C LYS A 125 -7.72 -0.34 -18.06
N ALA A 126 -7.50 0.00 -16.78
CA ALA A 126 -8.52 0.04 -15.73
C ALA A 126 -8.88 1.46 -15.27
N ALA A 127 -8.06 2.48 -15.62
CA ALA A 127 -8.34 3.90 -15.41
C ALA A 127 -7.38 4.74 -16.28
N ASP A 128 -7.63 6.04 -16.44
CA ASP A 128 -6.54 6.92 -16.88
C ASP A 128 -5.50 7.01 -15.77
N VAL A 129 -4.22 6.90 -16.11
CA VAL A 129 -3.14 6.95 -15.12
C VAL A 129 -2.23 8.13 -15.41
N VAL A 130 -1.95 8.93 -14.39
CA VAL A 130 -1.08 10.10 -14.44
C VAL A 130 0.09 9.88 -13.51
N PHE A 131 1.26 9.61 -14.07
CA PHE A 131 2.50 9.51 -13.31
C PHE A 131 3.05 10.92 -13.10
N VAL A 132 3.35 11.29 -11.84
CA VAL A 132 3.76 12.66 -11.49
C VAL A 132 5.11 12.63 -10.80
N ASP A 133 6.10 13.26 -11.40
CA ASP A 133 7.38 13.49 -10.73
C ASP A 133 7.19 14.55 -9.65
N GLN A 134 7.32 14.16 -8.39
CA GLN A 134 7.17 15.04 -7.24
C GLN A 134 8.02 14.53 -6.07
N PRO A 135 8.43 15.38 -5.13
CA PRO A 135 8.29 16.84 -5.16
C PRO A 135 9.28 17.50 -6.14
N SER A 136 9.31 18.84 -6.18
CA SER A 136 10.24 19.59 -7.03
C SER A 136 11.69 19.13 -6.88
N GLY A 137 12.39 18.86 -7.98
CA GLY A 137 13.76 18.32 -7.99
C GLY A 137 13.84 16.80 -8.24
N THR A 138 12.70 16.15 -8.42
CA THR A 138 12.55 14.72 -8.71
C THR A 138 12.39 14.50 -10.20
N GLY A 139 13.13 13.56 -10.81
CA GLY A 139 13.03 13.25 -12.23
C GLY A 139 13.14 14.50 -13.13
N PHE A 140 12.08 14.80 -13.88
CA PHE A 140 12.01 15.99 -14.75
C PHE A 140 11.38 17.22 -14.08
N SER A 141 10.91 17.11 -12.84
CA SER A 141 10.41 18.22 -12.03
C SER A 141 11.56 19.01 -11.42
N TYR A 142 11.43 20.33 -11.35
CA TYR A 142 12.49 21.19 -10.84
C TYR A 142 11.95 22.45 -10.17
N SER A 143 12.78 23.08 -9.33
CA SER A 143 12.51 24.35 -8.66
C SER A 143 13.84 24.99 -8.26
N ASP A 144 13.86 26.31 -8.12
CA ASP A 144 14.98 27.03 -7.50
C ASP A 144 15.06 26.78 -5.98
N LYS A 145 13.99 26.20 -5.38
CA LYS A 145 13.90 25.87 -3.96
C LYS A 145 13.17 24.55 -3.74
N TYR A 146 13.80 23.64 -2.99
CA TYR A 146 13.19 22.38 -2.56
C TYR A 146 12.27 22.54 -1.35
N ASP A 147 11.27 21.68 -1.27
CA ASP A 147 10.43 21.53 -0.09
C ASP A 147 11.22 21.02 1.11
N ALA A 148 10.92 21.57 2.28
CA ALA A 148 11.54 21.20 3.54
C ALA A 148 10.69 20.20 4.35
N ASP A 149 9.40 20.12 4.07
CA ASP A 149 8.45 19.23 4.73
C ASP A 149 7.25 18.85 3.84
N LEU A 150 6.45 17.87 4.28
CA LEU A 150 5.27 17.38 3.53
C LEU A 150 4.17 18.43 3.35
N ASN A 151 4.09 19.51 4.14
CA ASN A 151 3.09 20.56 3.88
C ASN A 151 3.44 21.34 2.61
N GLY A 152 4.73 21.59 2.36
CA GLY A 152 5.22 22.14 1.10
C GLY A 152 4.81 21.27 -0.08
N VAL A 153 5.09 19.97 0.02
CA VAL A 153 4.70 18.97 -0.99
C VAL A 153 3.19 18.97 -1.25
N VAL A 154 2.36 19.02 -0.20
CA VAL A 154 0.89 19.09 -0.33
C VAL A 154 0.46 20.36 -1.07
N HIS A 155 1.04 21.52 -0.74
CA HIS A 155 0.70 22.77 -1.41
C HIS A 155 1.10 22.76 -2.89
N GLU A 156 2.29 22.27 -3.22
CA GLU A 156 2.73 22.12 -4.62
C GLU A 156 1.85 21.12 -5.37
N PHE A 157 1.50 19.98 -4.76
CA PHE A 157 0.67 18.97 -5.41
C PHE A 157 -0.77 19.43 -5.63
N LEU A 158 -1.39 20.13 -4.67
CA LEU A 158 -2.72 20.73 -4.87
C LEU A 158 -2.69 21.78 -5.99
N ARG A 159 -1.61 22.58 -6.07
CA ARG A 159 -1.39 23.52 -7.16
C ARG A 159 -1.24 22.82 -8.51
N PHE A 160 -0.52 21.70 -8.53
CA PHE A 160 -0.41 20.83 -9.69
C PHE A 160 -1.78 20.32 -10.13
N LEU A 161 -2.63 19.84 -9.21
CA LEU A 161 -3.99 19.38 -9.56
C LEU A 161 -4.83 20.49 -10.18
N ASP A 162 -4.83 21.69 -9.59
CA ASP A 162 -5.54 22.85 -10.17
C ASP A 162 -5.04 23.12 -11.61
N LYS A 163 -3.72 23.12 -11.84
CA LYS A 163 -3.11 23.34 -13.17
C LYS A 163 -3.38 22.19 -14.14
N TYR A 164 -3.36 20.96 -13.67
CA TYR A 164 -3.64 19.77 -14.45
C TYR A 164 -5.08 19.81 -14.98
N PHE A 165 -6.06 20.14 -14.14
CA PHE A 165 -7.46 20.22 -14.56
C PHE A 165 -7.79 21.46 -15.41
N GLU A 166 -6.95 22.50 -15.41
CA GLU A 166 -7.02 23.56 -16.43
C GLU A 166 -6.69 23.01 -17.84
N VAL A 167 -5.75 22.05 -17.92
CA VAL A 167 -5.35 21.41 -19.18
C VAL A 167 -6.30 20.26 -19.55
N PHE A 168 -6.73 19.46 -18.59
CA PHE A 168 -7.62 18.29 -18.76
C PHE A 168 -8.93 18.46 -17.97
N PRO A 169 -9.79 19.42 -18.35
CA PRO A 169 -11.03 19.69 -17.63
C PRO A 169 -12.01 18.51 -17.66
N GLU A 170 -11.91 17.61 -18.64
CA GLU A 170 -12.68 16.38 -18.69
C GLU A 170 -12.39 15.44 -17.51
N ASP A 171 -11.16 15.45 -16.98
CA ASP A 171 -10.79 14.58 -15.85
C ASP A 171 -11.25 15.13 -14.51
N PHE A 172 -11.60 16.41 -14.43
CA PHE A 172 -12.01 17.06 -13.18
C PHE A 172 -13.21 16.37 -12.54
N HIS A 173 -14.09 15.80 -13.37
CA HIS A 173 -15.31 15.11 -12.93
C HIS A 173 -15.14 13.60 -12.78
N ASN A 174 -13.93 13.06 -13.00
CA ASN A 174 -13.66 11.64 -12.81
C ASN A 174 -13.68 11.28 -11.31
N ASP A 175 -13.89 10.00 -11.04
CA ASP A 175 -13.52 9.43 -9.75
C ASP A 175 -11.98 9.44 -9.65
N ILE A 176 -11.45 10.18 -8.68
CA ILE A 176 -10.02 10.36 -8.49
C ILE A 176 -9.52 9.35 -7.48
N TYR A 177 -8.43 8.66 -7.82
CA TYR A 177 -7.68 7.81 -6.91
C TYR A 177 -6.24 8.28 -6.86
N ILE A 178 -5.58 8.07 -5.72
CA ILE A 178 -4.14 8.30 -5.61
C ILE A 178 -3.50 6.97 -5.27
N ALA A 179 -2.57 6.56 -6.12
CA ALA A 179 -1.81 5.33 -5.97
C ALA A 179 -0.31 5.65 -5.89
N GLY A 180 0.47 4.70 -5.39
CA GLY A 180 1.92 4.86 -5.36
C GLY A 180 2.57 3.90 -4.38
N GLU A 181 3.87 4.06 -4.19
CA GLU A 181 4.67 3.11 -3.42
C GLU A 181 5.72 3.74 -2.50
N SER A 182 6.23 2.94 -1.57
CA SER A 182 7.39 3.31 -0.75
C SER A 182 7.13 4.56 0.09
N TYR A 183 7.97 5.60 -0.03
CA TYR A 183 7.75 6.89 0.64
C TYR A 183 6.45 7.61 0.23
N ALA A 184 5.78 7.18 -0.85
CA ALA A 184 4.43 7.62 -1.13
C ALA A 184 3.42 7.20 -0.04
N GLY A 185 3.78 6.25 0.83
CA GLY A 185 3.08 6.01 2.09
C GLY A 185 3.03 7.23 3.03
N GLN A 186 3.95 8.19 2.88
CA GLN A 186 3.85 9.53 3.48
C GLN A 186 3.10 10.51 2.56
N TYR A 187 3.46 10.58 1.28
CA TYR A 187 2.87 11.56 0.35
C TYR A 187 1.35 11.41 0.21
N ILE A 188 0.87 10.19 -0.04
CA ILE A 188 -0.51 9.91 -0.42
C ILE A 188 -1.48 10.31 0.70
N PRO A 189 -1.30 9.92 1.98
CA PRO A 189 -2.20 10.36 3.05
C PRO A 189 -2.16 11.87 3.29
N TYR A 190 -0.99 12.51 3.19
CA TYR A 190 -0.86 13.96 3.35
C TYR A 190 -1.58 14.74 2.24
N VAL A 191 -1.34 14.37 0.98
CA VAL A 191 -2.01 14.96 -0.19
C VAL A 191 -3.52 14.74 -0.11
N SER A 192 -3.95 13.53 0.24
CA SER A 192 -5.37 13.18 0.35
C SER A 192 -6.06 13.99 1.43
N LYS A 193 -5.44 14.15 2.59
CA LYS A 193 -5.95 15.04 3.63
C LYS A 193 -6.05 16.48 3.13
N GLY A 194 -5.05 16.98 2.39
CA GLY A 194 -5.10 18.31 1.78
C GLY A 194 -6.29 18.47 0.82
N ILE A 195 -6.58 17.46 0.00
CA ILE A 195 -7.74 17.45 -0.90
C ILE A 195 -9.06 17.47 -0.11
N LEU A 196 -9.20 16.59 0.89
CA LEU A 196 -10.40 16.49 1.72
C LEU A 196 -10.66 17.79 2.50
N ASP A 197 -9.62 18.38 3.09
CA ASP A 197 -9.72 19.67 3.80
C ASP A 197 -10.11 20.80 2.86
N ARG A 198 -9.54 20.86 1.65
CA ARG A 198 -9.93 21.82 0.59
C ARG A 198 -11.40 21.63 0.21
N ASN A 199 -11.84 20.40 0.01
CA ASN A 199 -13.22 20.08 -0.36
C ASN A 199 -14.20 20.52 0.72
N ARG A 200 -13.89 20.34 2.01
CA ARG A 200 -14.73 20.81 3.13
C ARG A 200 -14.86 22.33 3.20
N GLN A 201 -13.86 23.05 2.69
CA GLN A 201 -13.86 24.51 2.59
C GLN A 201 -14.48 25.05 1.29
N THR A 202 -14.87 24.16 0.38
CA THR A 202 -15.45 24.53 -0.93
C THR A 202 -16.96 24.36 -0.88
N ASP A 203 -17.71 25.46 -0.82
CA ASP A 203 -19.19 25.44 -0.76
C ASP A 203 -19.84 24.93 -2.06
N ASP A 204 -19.17 25.12 -3.19
CA ASP A 204 -19.65 24.71 -4.51
C ASP A 204 -19.23 23.26 -4.80
N GLU A 205 -20.17 22.32 -4.67
CA GLU A 205 -19.95 20.89 -4.96
C GLU A 205 -19.34 20.66 -6.35
N THR A 206 -19.62 21.53 -7.32
CA THR A 206 -19.08 21.40 -8.70
C THR A 206 -17.59 21.73 -8.80
N LYS A 207 -16.97 22.21 -7.72
CA LYS A 207 -15.55 22.58 -7.63
C LYS A 207 -14.73 21.68 -6.70
N LYS A 208 -15.36 20.64 -6.15
CA LYS A 208 -14.68 19.65 -5.30
C LYS A 208 -13.99 18.60 -6.15
N PHE A 209 -12.81 18.17 -5.71
CA PHE A 209 -12.13 17.03 -6.30
C PHE A 209 -12.77 15.75 -5.78
N ASN A 210 -13.24 14.90 -6.69
CA ASN A 210 -13.98 13.69 -6.34
C ASN A 210 -13.03 12.53 -5.97
N LEU A 211 -12.27 12.70 -4.88
CA LEU A 211 -11.37 11.67 -4.34
C LEU A 211 -12.17 10.48 -3.81
N LYS A 212 -11.90 9.28 -4.33
CA LYS A 212 -12.65 8.04 -4.05
C LYS A 212 -11.87 6.96 -3.33
N GLY A 213 -10.54 6.98 -3.33
CA GLY A 213 -9.77 5.97 -2.61
C GLY A 213 -8.28 6.04 -2.85
N LEU A 214 -7.52 5.35 -1.98
CA LEU A 214 -6.06 5.37 -1.95
C LEU A 214 -5.50 3.95 -2.12
N LEU A 215 -4.47 3.78 -2.95
CA LEU A 215 -3.77 2.50 -3.12
C LEU A 215 -2.29 2.69 -2.80
N ILE A 216 -1.79 2.09 -1.72
CA ILE A 216 -0.41 2.32 -1.26
C ILE A 216 0.34 0.99 -1.24
N GLY A 217 1.30 0.86 -2.15
CA GLY A 217 2.18 -0.29 -2.30
C GLY A 217 3.39 -0.19 -1.40
N ASN A 218 3.71 -1.24 -0.63
CA ASN A 218 4.93 -1.34 0.17
C ASN A 218 5.27 -0.02 0.88
N GLY A 219 4.27 0.58 1.53
CA GLY A 219 4.33 1.97 1.96
C GLY A 219 5.10 2.18 3.26
N TRP A 220 5.96 3.21 3.31
CA TRP A 220 6.54 3.71 4.54
C TRP A 220 5.57 4.67 5.23
N ILE A 221 4.73 4.16 6.13
CA ILE A 221 3.56 4.85 6.70
C ILE A 221 3.72 5.09 8.21
N ALA A 222 4.21 4.08 8.93
CA ALA A 222 4.38 4.04 10.38
C ALA A 222 5.84 3.68 10.72
N PRO A 223 6.79 4.61 10.56
CA PRO A 223 8.22 4.30 10.51
C PRO A 223 8.76 3.56 11.72
N ASN A 224 8.36 3.94 12.93
CA ASN A 224 8.87 3.32 14.15
C ASN A 224 8.29 1.90 14.34
N GLU A 225 6.98 1.74 14.11
CA GLU A 225 6.30 0.46 14.16
C GLU A 225 6.80 -0.50 13.08
N GLN A 226 6.98 -0.02 11.85
CA GLN A 226 7.55 -0.79 10.76
C GLN A 226 9.02 -1.16 11.03
N SER A 227 9.81 -0.28 11.65
CA SER A 227 11.20 -0.61 12.00
C SER A 227 11.32 -1.79 12.97
N LEU A 228 10.34 -1.96 13.87
CA LEU A 228 10.31 -3.12 14.78
C LEU A 228 10.07 -4.44 14.05
N SER A 229 9.56 -4.42 12.82
CA SER A 229 9.32 -5.63 12.04
C SER A 229 10.56 -6.14 11.31
N TYR A 230 11.63 -5.34 11.18
CA TYR A 230 12.81 -5.73 10.41
C TYR A 230 13.48 -6.98 10.96
N LEU A 231 13.73 -7.05 12.27
CA LEU A 231 14.38 -8.22 12.88
C LEU A 231 13.52 -9.50 12.79
N PRO A 232 12.24 -9.52 13.20
CA PRO A 232 11.42 -10.73 13.06
C PRO A 232 11.22 -11.14 11.59
N PHE A 233 11.04 -10.19 10.68
CA PHE A 233 10.97 -10.49 9.24
C PHE A 233 12.26 -11.11 8.73
N ALA A 234 13.41 -10.49 9.00
CA ALA A 234 14.71 -10.97 8.55
C ALA A 234 15.07 -12.34 9.15
N TYR A 235 14.63 -12.64 10.38
CA TYR A 235 14.75 -13.97 10.96
C TYR A 235 13.90 -14.99 10.20
N GLN A 236 12.61 -14.71 9.99
CA GLN A 236 11.69 -15.61 9.26
C GLN A 236 12.13 -15.84 7.81
N ALA A 237 12.64 -14.80 7.14
CA ALA A 237 13.15 -14.86 5.78
C ALA A 237 14.52 -15.56 5.68
N GLY A 238 15.16 -15.92 6.80
CA GLY A 238 16.48 -16.54 6.83
C GLY A 238 17.64 -15.59 6.47
N VAL A 239 17.39 -14.28 6.47
CA VAL A 239 18.38 -13.22 6.21
C VAL A 239 19.38 -13.11 7.37
N VAL A 240 18.91 -13.29 8.60
CA VAL A 240 19.74 -13.39 9.82
C VAL A 240 19.25 -14.52 10.71
N ASN A 241 20.10 -15.01 11.61
CA ASN A 241 19.74 -16.01 12.61
C ASN A 241 20.57 -15.85 13.88
N GLU A 242 20.33 -16.70 14.88
CA GLU A 242 21.02 -16.67 16.18
C GLU A 242 22.54 -16.84 16.09
N LYS A 243 23.05 -17.41 14.99
CA LYS A 243 24.49 -17.59 14.74
C LYS A 243 25.12 -16.40 14.01
N SER A 244 24.33 -15.41 13.57
CA SER A 244 24.85 -14.19 12.96
C SER A 244 25.75 -13.45 13.95
N SER A 245 26.90 -12.97 13.47
CA SER A 245 27.96 -12.39 14.31
C SER A 245 27.53 -11.18 15.15
N LYS A 246 26.49 -10.45 14.73
CA LYS A 246 25.93 -9.30 15.47
C LYS A 246 24.55 -9.57 16.07
N TRP A 247 24.14 -10.83 16.24
CA TRP A 247 22.80 -11.19 16.73
C TRP A 247 22.45 -10.50 18.06
N SER A 248 23.36 -10.53 19.05
CA SER A 248 23.13 -9.83 20.33
C SER A 248 22.95 -8.33 20.14
N SER A 249 23.78 -7.69 19.30
CA SER A 249 23.66 -6.26 19.05
C SER A 249 22.38 -5.88 18.29
N LEU A 250 21.89 -6.76 17.42
CA LEU A 250 20.60 -6.61 16.75
C LEU A 250 19.44 -6.64 17.77
N LEU A 251 19.46 -7.58 18.71
CA LEU A 251 18.47 -7.64 19.79
C LEU A 251 18.52 -6.38 20.67
N ASP A 252 19.72 -5.92 21.05
CA ASP A 252 19.86 -4.68 21.84
C ASP A 252 19.32 -3.46 21.08
N GLN A 253 19.52 -3.38 19.77
CA GLN A 253 19.02 -2.28 18.96
C GLN A 253 17.50 -2.34 18.77
N GLN A 254 16.94 -3.55 18.59
CA GLN A 254 15.51 -3.81 18.57
C GLN A 254 14.86 -3.35 19.90
N GLU A 255 15.46 -3.68 21.05
CA GLU A 255 14.97 -3.27 22.36
C GLU A 255 14.96 -1.74 22.55
N LYS A 256 15.99 -1.04 22.06
CA LYS A 256 16.03 0.43 22.07
C LYS A 256 14.90 1.03 21.26
N CYS A 257 14.68 0.58 20.02
CA CYS A 257 13.57 1.03 19.20
C CYS A 257 12.23 0.72 19.88
N GLN A 258 12.08 -0.46 20.48
CA GLN A 258 10.86 -0.85 21.18
C GLN A 258 10.56 0.05 22.38
N SER A 259 11.59 0.50 23.13
CA SER A 259 11.42 1.48 24.21
C SER A 259 10.83 2.79 23.69
N ILE A 260 11.36 3.29 22.56
CA ILE A 260 10.90 4.52 21.92
C ILE A 260 9.43 4.40 21.51
N VAL A 261 9.06 3.30 20.85
CA VAL A 261 7.65 3.06 20.48
C VAL A 261 6.75 2.98 21.71
N ASN A 262 7.21 2.35 22.79
CA ASN A 262 6.46 2.28 24.04
C ASN A 262 6.26 3.66 24.68
N GLU A 263 7.27 4.53 24.65
CA GLU A 263 7.17 5.90 25.16
C GLU A 263 6.22 6.76 24.33
N ILE A 264 6.26 6.62 23.00
CA ILE A 264 5.32 7.27 22.07
C ILE A 264 3.89 6.83 22.38
N ASN A 265 3.64 5.53 22.48
CA ASN A 265 2.31 4.98 22.74
C ASN A 265 1.77 5.33 24.13
N ALA A 266 2.65 5.43 25.12
CA ALA A 266 2.25 5.81 26.48
C ALA A 266 2.03 7.32 26.64
N GLY A 267 2.42 8.15 25.66
CA GLY A 267 2.42 9.60 25.78
C GLY A 267 3.39 10.12 26.85
N THR A 268 4.35 9.29 27.28
CA THR A 268 5.32 9.59 28.35
C THR A 268 6.65 10.03 27.75
N LEU A 269 6.60 11.02 26.85
CA LEU A 269 7.76 11.43 26.07
C LEU A 269 8.81 12.10 26.96
N ASP A 270 10.02 11.54 26.97
CA ASP A 270 11.21 12.20 27.53
C ASP A 270 11.75 13.27 26.57
N LYS A 271 12.60 14.18 27.06
CA LYS A 271 13.17 15.32 26.32
C LYS A 271 14.00 14.96 25.05
N GLY A 272 14.13 13.68 24.72
CA GLY A 272 14.85 13.17 23.54
C GLY A 272 13.98 12.44 22.51
N VAL A 273 12.71 12.13 22.79
CA VAL A 273 11.80 11.46 21.85
C VAL A 273 10.81 12.47 21.31
N ASN A 274 10.95 12.81 20.03
CA ASN A 274 10.03 13.71 19.34
C ASN A 274 9.01 12.89 18.54
N VAL A 275 7.75 12.91 18.97
CA VAL A 275 6.60 12.31 18.26
C VAL A 275 6.41 12.81 16.84
N HIS A 276 6.95 13.98 16.52
CA HIS A 276 6.87 14.59 15.20
C HIS A 276 8.06 14.25 14.30
N ASN A 277 8.96 13.35 14.71
CA ASN A 277 10.00 12.88 13.80
C ASN A 277 9.47 11.67 13.03
N ILE A 278 9.33 11.82 11.72
CA ILE A 278 9.05 10.69 10.82
C ILE A 278 10.15 9.63 10.92
N VAL A 279 11.38 10.04 11.25
CA VAL A 279 12.52 9.14 11.35
C VAL A 279 13.09 9.16 12.77
N ASN A 280 13.08 8.02 13.44
CA ASN A 280 13.86 7.83 14.66
C ASN A 280 15.19 7.12 14.33
N LYS A 281 16.30 7.81 14.57
CA LYS A 281 17.64 7.30 14.26
C LYS A 281 17.98 5.96 14.92
N GLU A 282 17.41 5.66 16.09
CA GLU A 282 17.63 4.37 16.74
C GLU A 282 16.85 3.24 16.06
N CYS A 283 15.65 3.52 15.54
CA CYS A 283 14.87 2.53 14.81
C CYS A 283 15.45 2.22 13.43
N GLU A 284 15.89 3.25 12.68
CA GLU A 284 16.50 3.09 11.35
C GLU A 284 17.77 2.23 11.35
N LYS A 285 18.54 2.25 12.44
CA LYS A 285 19.78 1.47 12.56
C LYS A 285 19.54 -0.03 12.39
N ILE A 286 18.34 -0.53 12.70
CA ILE A 286 18.04 -1.97 12.68
C ILE A 286 18.26 -2.54 11.27
N LEU A 287 17.69 -1.91 10.24
CA LEU A 287 17.83 -2.37 8.86
C LEU A 287 19.30 -2.36 8.43
N ASN A 288 20.03 -1.27 8.67
CA ASN A 288 21.45 -1.17 8.33
C ASN A 288 22.29 -2.24 9.02
N MET A 289 22.00 -2.53 10.30
CA MET A 289 22.67 -3.59 11.03
C MET A 289 22.37 -4.95 10.42
N ILE A 290 21.11 -5.25 10.07
CA ILE A 290 20.70 -6.49 9.38
C ILE A 290 21.47 -6.63 8.06
N MET A 291 21.47 -5.60 7.22
CA MET A 291 22.16 -5.64 5.94
C MET A 291 23.65 -5.94 6.11
N SER A 292 24.31 -5.25 7.04
CA SER A 292 25.73 -5.49 7.34
C SER A 292 26.01 -6.89 7.93
N SER A 293 25.04 -7.46 8.66
CA SER A 293 25.13 -8.79 9.27
C SER A 293 24.82 -9.93 8.31
N SER A 294 24.08 -9.64 7.24
CA SER A 294 23.70 -10.60 6.20
C SER A 294 24.74 -10.76 5.08
N LEU A 295 25.87 -10.05 5.17
CA LEU A 295 26.92 -10.07 4.15
C LEU A 295 27.54 -11.45 3.99
N ASP A 296 27.52 -11.95 2.76
CA ASP A 296 28.17 -13.20 2.38
C ASP A 296 29.48 -12.89 1.65
N ARG A 297 30.59 -12.86 2.42
CA ARG A 297 31.93 -12.61 1.89
C ARG A 297 32.51 -13.77 1.09
N SER A 298 31.82 -14.92 1.04
CA SER A 298 32.23 -16.04 0.19
C SER A 298 31.78 -15.89 -1.26
N LYS A 299 30.80 -15.01 -1.52
CA LYS A 299 30.28 -14.68 -2.86
C LYS A 299 31.10 -13.62 -3.57
N ASP A 300 30.90 -13.55 -4.88
CA ASP A 300 31.43 -12.50 -5.76
C ASP A 300 30.99 -11.11 -5.29
N THR A 301 31.79 -10.09 -5.59
CA THR A 301 31.59 -8.72 -5.08
C THR A 301 30.20 -8.15 -5.38
N ASN A 302 29.60 -8.51 -6.51
CA ASN A 302 28.26 -8.10 -6.94
C ASN A 302 27.11 -8.93 -6.34
N GLU A 303 27.40 -9.89 -5.47
CA GLU A 303 26.40 -10.74 -4.82
C GLU A 303 26.55 -10.80 -3.28
N GLN A 304 27.44 -9.99 -2.69
CA GLN A 304 27.76 -10.08 -1.27
C GLN A 304 26.63 -9.60 -0.36
N CYS A 305 25.77 -8.71 -0.84
CA CYS A 305 24.66 -8.15 -0.09
C CYS A 305 23.33 -8.74 -0.57
N ILE A 306 22.35 -8.84 0.34
CA ILE A 306 20.96 -9.10 -0.04
C ILE A 306 20.37 -7.81 -0.61
N ASN A 307 19.46 -7.93 -1.58
CA ASN A 307 18.70 -6.80 -2.08
C ASN A 307 17.61 -6.42 -1.07
N ILE A 308 17.60 -5.16 -0.59
CA ILE A 308 16.60 -4.66 0.36
C ILE A 308 15.17 -4.67 -0.19
N TYR A 309 15.01 -4.65 -1.51
CA TYR A 309 13.72 -4.63 -2.21
C TYR A 309 13.17 -6.03 -2.50
N ASP A 310 14.02 -7.07 -2.51
CA ASP A 310 13.63 -8.47 -2.61
C ASP A 310 14.69 -9.37 -1.94
N TYR A 311 14.34 -9.98 -0.80
CA TYR A 311 15.30 -10.79 -0.03
C TYR A 311 15.82 -12.04 -0.77
N THR A 312 15.17 -12.43 -1.88
CA THR A 312 15.60 -13.55 -2.73
C THR A 312 16.70 -13.15 -3.72
N LEU A 313 16.92 -11.85 -3.91
CA LEU A 313 17.94 -11.29 -4.80
C LEU A 313 19.19 -10.84 -4.04
N ARG A 314 20.28 -10.65 -4.79
CA ARG A 314 21.59 -10.22 -4.28
C ARG A 314 22.09 -9.01 -5.07
N ASP A 315 22.96 -8.23 -4.44
CA ASP A 315 23.65 -7.08 -5.05
C ASP A 315 25.03 -6.87 -4.38
N SER A 316 25.82 -5.98 -4.94
CA SER A 316 27.04 -5.45 -4.36
C SER A 316 26.81 -4.72 -3.03
N PHE A 317 27.78 -4.76 -2.13
CA PHE A 317 27.80 -3.89 -0.95
C PHE A 317 28.61 -2.61 -1.24
N PRO A 318 28.15 -1.41 -0.86
CA PRO A 318 26.98 -1.10 -0.01
C PRO A 318 25.66 -0.86 -0.77
N SER A 319 25.62 -1.08 -2.09
CA SER A 319 24.41 -0.85 -2.90
C SER A 319 23.20 -1.63 -2.39
N CYS A 320 23.35 -2.93 -2.14
CA CYS A 320 22.34 -3.77 -1.48
C CYS A 320 20.92 -3.63 -2.05
N GLY A 321 20.78 -3.44 -3.36
CA GLY A 321 19.50 -3.20 -4.04
C GLY A 321 19.44 -1.90 -4.84
N MET A 322 20.33 -0.94 -4.61
CA MET A 322 20.31 0.33 -5.36
C MET A 322 20.70 0.20 -6.85
N ASN A 323 21.23 -0.95 -7.28
CA ASN A 323 21.46 -1.26 -8.69
C ASN A 323 20.27 -1.97 -9.37
N TRP A 324 19.24 -2.32 -8.59
CA TRP A 324 18.03 -2.98 -9.07
C TRP A 324 16.92 -1.92 -9.29
N PRO A 325 16.02 -2.10 -10.27
CA PRO A 325 15.90 -3.25 -11.18
C PRO A 325 16.84 -3.21 -12.39
N PRO A 326 17.08 -4.36 -13.05
CA PRO A 326 17.94 -4.42 -14.25
C PRO A 326 17.44 -3.52 -15.39
N ASP A 327 16.14 -3.24 -15.44
CA ASP A 327 15.50 -2.35 -16.43
C ASP A 327 16.07 -0.92 -16.41
N LEU A 328 16.63 -0.45 -15.29
CA LEU A 328 17.28 0.87 -15.20
C LEU A 328 18.40 1.03 -16.22
N THR A 329 19.08 -0.06 -16.60
CA THR A 329 20.13 -0.05 -17.63
C THR A 329 19.64 0.43 -18.99
N ASN A 330 18.35 0.24 -19.29
CA ASN A 330 17.71 0.68 -20.53
C ASN A 330 16.90 1.97 -20.33
N VAL A 331 16.21 2.12 -19.19
CA VAL A 331 15.37 3.28 -18.90
C VAL A 331 16.21 4.56 -18.75
N ASN A 332 17.34 4.48 -18.05
CA ASN A 332 18.19 5.64 -17.80
C ASN A 332 18.72 6.28 -19.11
N PRO A 333 19.34 5.55 -20.06
CA PRO A 333 19.74 6.15 -21.34
C PRO A 333 18.55 6.62 -22.17
N PHE A 334 17.40 5.91 -22.14
CA PHE A 334 16.20 6.34 -22.86
C PHE A 334 15.67 7.70 -22.37
N LEU A 335 15.58 7.88 -21.05
CA LEU A 335 15.15 9.13 -20.42
C LEU A 335 16.23 10.23 -20.39
N ASN A 336 17.41 9.97 -20.95
CA ASN A 336 18.47 10.95 -21.13
C ASN A 336 18.81 11.21 -22.61
N ASP A 337 18.06 10.63 -23.56
CA ASP A 337 18.17 10.98 -24.99
C ASP A 337 17.38 12.25 -25.29
N ASP A 338 18.07 13.31 -25.73
CA ASP A 338 17.45 14.61 -26.06
C ASP A 338 16.27 14.49 -27.03
N LYS A 339 16.31 13.56 -27.99
CA LYS A 339 15.19 13.35 -28.92
C LYS A 339 13.99 12.75 -28.22
N VAL A 340 14.22 11.85 -27.26
CA VAL A 340 13.13 11.29 -26.44
C VAL A 340 12.55 12.38 -25.56
N LEU A 341 13.38 13.22 -24.94
CA LEU A 341 12.93 14.35 -24.12
C LEU A 341 12.06 15.34 -24.93
N ASP A 342 12.49 15.70 -26.13
CA ASP A 342 11.70 16.52 -27.06
C ASP A 342 10.34 15.88 -27.37
N LEU A 343 10.31 14.56 -27.62
CA LEU A 343 9.09 13.80 -27.91
C LEU A 343 8.14 13.70 -26.70
N LEU A 344 8.70 13.78 -25.48
CA LEU A 344 7.99 13.82 -24.21
C LEU A 344 7.63 15.26 -23.77
N ASN A 345 7.84 16.25 -24.63
CA ASN A 345 7.56 17.67 -24.39
C ASN A 345 8.25 18.21 -23.12
N VAL A 346 9.44 17.69 -22.81
CA VAL A 346 10.31 18.24 -21.76
C VAL A 346 10.94 19.51 -22.32
N LYS A 347 10.62 20.67 -21.74
CA LYS A 347 11.08 21.97 -22.26
C LYS A 347 12.46 22.33 -21.72
N GLU A 348 12.65 22.11 -20.43
CA GLU A 348 13.93 22.30 -19.76
C GLU A 348 14.60 20.94 -19.62
N HIS A 349 15.55 20.63 -20.51
CA HIS A 349 16.31 19.39 -20.46
C HIS A 349 17.21 19.40 -19.22
N ARG A 350 16.95 18.46 -18.32
CA ARG A 350 17.80 18.17 -17.16
C ARG A 350 18.15 16.69 -17.22
N LYS A 351 19.36 16.34 -16.77
CA LYS A 351 19.77 14.94 -16.69
C LYS A 351 18.81 14.20 -15.78
N TRP A 352 18.06 13.25 -16.34
CA TRP A 352 17.17 12.40 -15.57
C TRP A 352 18.01 11.51 -14.65
N ARG A 353 17.57 11.44 -13.40
CA ARG A 353 18.04 10.49 -12.41
C ARG A 353 16.81 9.85 -11.81
N GLU A 354 16.88 8.55 -11.57
CA GLU A 354 15.84 7.79 -10.88
C GLU A 354 15.52 8.46 -9.54
N CYS A 355 16.50 8.59 -8.65
CA CYS A 355 16.32 9.22 -7.33
C CYS A 355 17.25 10.44 -7.11
N SER A 356 16.68 11.50 -6.55
CA SER A 356 17.36 12.77 -6.26
C SER A 356 17.76 12.88 -4.78
N SER A 357 19.06 12.75 -4.49
CA SER A 357 19.59 12.97 -3.14
C SER A 357 19.43 14.41 -2.64
N GLY A 358 19.31 15.37 -3.57
CA GLY A 358 18.98 16.76 -3.26
C GLY A 358 17.61 16.88 -2.60
N VAL A 359 16.61 16.19 -3.13
CA VAL A 359 15.26 16.17 -2.55
C VAL A 359 15.29 15.47 -1.18
N SER A 360 15.87 14.27 -1.10
CA SER A 360 15.85 13.49 0.14
C SER A 360 16.56 14.16 1.31
N SER A 361 17.67 14.86 1.04
CA SER A 361 18.43 15.60 2.06
C SER A 361 17.72 16.88 2.58
N HIS A 362 16.84 17.47 1.78
CA HIS A 362 16.11 18.69 2.13
C HIS A 362 14.77 18.40 2.83
N LEU A 363 14.11 17.30 2.47
CA LEU A 363 12.84 16.88 3.05
C LEU A 363 13.02 16.27 4.45
N LYS A 364 13.40 17.11 5.42
CA LYS A 364 13.77 16.69 6.79
C LYS A 364 12.58 16.36 7.70
N ASN A 365 11.35 16.58 7.22
CA ASN A 365 10.08 16.13 7.78
C ASN A 365 10.00 16.07 9.32
N LYS A 366 9.66 17.22 9.92
CA LYS A 366 9.34 17.35 11.36
C LYS A 366 7.83 17.25 11.63
N LEU A 367 7.13 16.50 10.78
CA LEU A 367 5.68 16.31 10.86
C LEU A 367 5.36 14.91 11.36
N GLU A 368 4.11 14.69 11.77
CA GLU A 368 3.69 13.37 12.25
C GLU A 368 3.72 12.32 11.13
N PRO A 369 4.07 11.06 11.41
CA PRO A 369 3.98 10.02 10.40
C PRO A 369 2.55 9.86 9.87
N ALA A 370 2.42 9.56 8.58
CA ALA A 370 1.15 9.45 7.87
C ALA A 370 0.16 8.45 8.48
N VAL A 371 0.63 7.46 9.26
CA VAL A 371 -0.25 6.56 10.05
C VAL A 371 -1.27 7.32 10.91
N LYS A 372 -0.92 8.52 11.40
CA LYS A 372 -1.81 9.38 12.21
C LYS A 372 -2.93 10.02 11.40
N LEU A 373 -2.79 10.08 10.08
CA LEU A 373 -3.79 10.65 9.18
C LEU A 373 -4.81 9.61 8.70
N LEU A 374 -4.45 8.32 8.69
CA LEU A 374 -5.29 7.25 8.16
C LEU A 374 -6.69 7.20 8.80
N PRO A 375 -6.88 7.33 10.13
CA PRO A 375 -8.20 7.22 10.73
C PRO A 375 -9.19 8.25 10.18
N ALA A 376 -8.78 9.52 10.09
CA ALA A 376 -9.62 10.59 9.58
C ALA A 376 -9.92 10.46 8.08
N ILE A 377 -9.01 9.84 7.31
CA ILE A 377 -9.23 9.57 5.89
C ILE A 377 -10.21 8.40 5.71
N LEU A 378 -10.07 7.33 6.53
CA LEU A 378 -10.92 6.13 6.51
C LEU A 378 -12.38 6.40 6.89
N GLU A 379 -12.66 7.52 7.57
CA GLU A 379 -14.02 8.02 7.83
C GLU A 379 -14.73 8.47 6.54
N GLU A 380 -13.98 8.88 5.50
CA GLU A 380 -14.53 9.46 4.27
C GLU A 380 -14.35 8.56 3.04
N ILE A 381 -13.20 7.89 2.91
CA ILE A 381 -12.84 7.12 1.71
C ILE A 381 -12.09 5.82 2.05
N PRO A 382 -12.19 4.79 1.18
CA PRO A 382 -11.43 3.55 1.34
C PRO A 382 -9.92 3.73 1.09
N ILE A 383 -9.14 2.92 1.83
CA ILE A 383 -7.69 2.78 1.67
C ILE A 383 -7.37 1.30 1.43
N LEU A 384 -6.59 1.03 0.39
CA LEU A 384 -6.01 -0.27 0.10
C LEU A 384 -4.50 -0.19 0.27
N LEU A 385 -3.98 -0.93 1.24
CA LEU A 385 -2.56 -1.14 1.45
C LEU A 385 -2.18 -2.48 0.84
N PHE A 386 -1.19 -2.52 -0.04
CA PHE A 386 -0.71 -3.77 -0.63
C PHE A 386 0.80 -3.91 -0.43
N ASN A 387 1.27 -5.12 -0.11
CA ASN A 387 2.68 -5.39 0.10
C ASN A 387 3.11 -6.64 -0.65
N GLY A 388 4.19 -6.55 -1.41
CA GLY A 388 4.92 -7.73 -1.88
C GLY A 388 5.59 -8.46 -0.72
N ASN A 389 5.43 -9.78 -0.66
CA ASN A 389 5.90 -10.58 0.47
C ASN A 389 7.42 -10.80 0.53
N ARG A 390 8.17 -10.37 -0.49
CA ARG A 390 9.64 -10.47 -0.56
C ARG A 390 10.38 -9.19 -0.16
N ASP A 391 9.66 -8.09 0.02
CA ASP A 391 10.24 -6.80 0.38
C ASP A 391 10.76 -6.79 1.84
N ILE A 392 11.97 -6.27 2.05
CA ILE A 392 12.56 -6.08 3.39
C ILE A 392 12.24 -4.67 3.92
N ILE A 393 12.52 -3.64 3.12
CA ILE A 393 12.51 -2.24 3.58
C ILE A 393 11.11 -1.78 3.99
N CYS A 394 10.06 -2.21 3.30
CA CYS A 394 8.68 -1.95 3.68
C CYS A 394 7.88 -3.26 3.77
N ASN A 395 8.45 -4.22 4.50
CA ASN A 395 7.89 -5.56 4.63
C ASN A 395 6.43 -5.57 5.14
N TYR A 396 5.71 -6.62 4.75
CA TYR A 396 4.30 -6.78 5.06
C TYR A 396 4.01 -6.92 6.57
N MET A 397 4.94 -7.47 7.36
CA MET A 397 4.74 -7.64 8.80
C MET A 397 4.64 -6.30 9.50
N GLY A 398 5.50 -5.34 9.15
CA GLY A 398 5.43 -3.98 9.68
C GLY A 398 4.11 -3.30 9.37
N THR A 399 3.58 -3.53 8.16
CA THR A 399 2.27 -2.99 7.76
C THR A 399 1.15 -3.59 8.59
N GLU A 400 1.11 -4.92 8.72
CA GLU A 400 0.10 -5.57 9.57
C GLU A 400 0.22 -5.20 11.05
N ASP A 401 1.45 -5.01 11.55
CA ASP A 401 1.71 -4.72 12.95
C ASP A 401 1.20 -3.34 13.37
N PHE A 402 1.37 -2.30 12.54
CA PHE A 402 0.78 -1.01 12.87
C PHE A 402 -0.76 -1.04 12.75
N ILE A 403 -1.32 -1.79 11.78
CA ILE A 403 -2.78 -1.89 11.61
C ILE A 403 -3.42 -2.53 12.83
N LYS A 404 -2.80 -3.55 13.45
CA LYS A 404 -3.32 -4.19 14.67
C LYS A 404 -3.62 -3.20 15.79
N ASN A 405 -2.86 -2.11 15.87
CA ASN A 405 -3.00 -1.07 16.90
C ASN A 405 -3.69 0.20 16.38
N LEU A 406 -4.02 0.27 15.09
CA LEU A 406 -4.70 1.41 14.50
C LEU A 406 -6.16 1.44 14.97
N GLU A 407 -6.61 2.59 15.47
CA GLU A 407 -8.01 2.85 15.79
C GLU A 407 -8.62 3.71 14.69
N TRP A 408 -9.72 3.24 14.11
CA TRP A 408 -10.48 3.98 13.10
C TRP A 408 -11.93 3.54 13.13
N ASN A 409 -12.87 4.39 12.68
CA ASN A 409 -14.29 4.05 12.55
C ASN A 409 -14.86 3.28 13.77
N GLY A 410 -14.53 3.72 14.99
CA GLY A 410 -15.09 3.20 16.24
C GLY A 410 -14.50 1.88 16.80
N GLY A 411 -13.35 1.41 16.30
CA GLY A 411 -12.74 0.18 16.81
C GLY A 411 -11.28 -0.01 16.37
N ILE A 412 -10.63 -1.05 16.89
CA ILE A 412 -9.17 -1.22 16.81
C ILE A 412 -8.80 -2.43 15.96
N GLY A 413 -7.84 -2.26 15.05
CA GLY A 413 -7.36 -3.33 14.19
C GLY A 413 -8.47 -3.98 13.36
N TRP A 414 -8.38 -5.28 13.13
CA TRP A 414 -9.33 -5.99 12.28
C TRP A 414 -10.69 -6.31 12.93
N GLN A 415 -11.07 -5.57 13.99
CA GLN A 415 -12.41 -5.66 14.57
C GLN A 415 -13.48 -5.38 13.51
N THR A 416 -14.56 -6.16 13.54
CA THR A 416 -15.76 -5.93 12.72
C THR A 416 -16.89 -5.36 13.56
N ASP A 417 -17.90 -4.76 12.93
CA ASP A 417 -19.07 -4.20 13.63
C ASP A 417 -19.81 -5.28 14.45
N ASP A 418 -19.77 -6.54 13.99
CA ASP A 418 -20.33 -7.71 14.68
C ASP A 418 -19.55 -8.12 15.95
N ASP A 419 -18.30 -7.66 16.10
CA ASP A 419 -17.46 -8.01 17.26
C ASP A 419 -17.69 -7.08 18.47
N ALA A 420 -18.41 -5.96 18.28
CA ALA A 420 -18.69 -4.98 19.34
C ALA A 420 -19.58 -5.54 20.47
N ASP A 421 -20.35 -6.59 20.22
CA ASP A 421 -21.31 -7.19 21.16
C ASP A 421 -20.77 -8.44 21.88
N THR A 422 -19.47 -8.76 21.74
CA THR A 422 -18.87 -9.94 22.38
C THR A 422 -18.16 -9.61 23.70
N THR A 423 -18.45 -10.39 24.74
CA THR A 423 -17.87 -10.29 26.09
C THR A 423 -16.35 -10.43 26.09
N GLU A 424 -15.65 -9.80 27.05
CA GLU A 424 -14.18 -9.75 27.13
C GLU A 424 -13.47 -11.11 26.98
N ASP A 425 -14.07 -12.19 27.45
CA ASP A 425 -13.47 -13.55 27.42
C ASP A 425 -13.49 -14.20 26.02
N LEU A 426 -14.35 -13.77 25.10
CA LEU A 426 -14.42 -14.28 23.72
C LEU A 426 -13.51 -13.51 22.75
N LYS A 427 -12.93 -12.39 23.19
CA LYS A 427 -12.01 -11.58 22.38
C LYS A 427 -10.69 -12.33 22.16
N ALA A 428 -10.17 -13.03 23.16
CA ALA A 428 -8.83 -13.64 23.04
C ALA A 428 -8.72 -14.77 21.99
N ASP A 429 -9.77 -15.57 21.77
CA ASP A 429 -9.72 -16.74 20.87
C ASP A 429 -10.17 -16.45 19.42
N LYS A 430 -10.87 -15.33 19.18
CA LYS A 430 -11.36 -14.95 17.83
C LYS A 430 -10.33 -14.14 17.02
N TYR A 431 -9.35 -13.51 17.68
CA TYR A 431 -8.30 -12.70 17.03
C TYR A 431 -6.99 -13.45 16.75
N LYS A 432 -7.04 -14.78 16.53
CA LYS A 432 -5.94 -15.44 15.81
C LYS A 432 -6.00 -14.96 14.36
N GLY A 433 -5.16 -14.00 14.01
CA GLY A 433 -5.15 -13.26 12.73
C GLY A 433 -5.09 -14.10 11.43
N SER A 434 -5.07 -15.43 11.50
CA SER A 434 -5.26 -16.34 10.38
C SER A 434 -6.74 -16.56 10.01
N LYS A 435 -7.69 -16.41 10.93
CA LYS A 435 -9.13 -16.60 10.64
C LYS A 435 -9.79 -15.45 9.88
N LEU A 436 -9.16 -14.27 9.88
CA LEU A 436 -9.63 -13.07 9.16
C LEU A 436 -8.95 -12.89 7.79
N ALA A 437 -7.85 -13.61 7.54
CA ALA A 437 -7.19 -13.60 6.23
C ALA A 437 -8.01 -14.45 5.26
N SER A 438 -8.47 -13.84 4.18
CA SER A 438 -9.16 -14.52 3.08
C SER A 438 -8.17 -14.76 1.95
N ASP A 439 -8.23 -15.92 1.29
CA ASP A 439 -7.35 -16.15 0.14
C ASP A 439 -7.74 -15.23 -1.00
N TRP A 440 -6.75 -14.77 -1.75
CA TRP A 440 -6.96 -14.05 -2.99
C TRP A 440 -6.56 -14.94 -4.16
N VAL A 441 -7.53 -15.20 -5.04
CA VAL A 441 -7.35 -16.00 -6.24
C VAL A 441 -7.44 -15.11 -7.47
N TYR A 442 -6.48 -15.26 -8.38
CA TYR A 442 -6.46 -14.63 -9.68
C TYR A 442 -6.19 -15.72 -10.72
N ASP A 443 -7.09 -15.88 -11.69
CA ASP A 443 -6.98 -16.88 -12.77
C ASP A 443 -6.72 -18.30 -12.23
N ASP A 444 -7.57 -18.73 -11.27
CA ASP A 444 -7.50 -20.02 -10.55
C ASP A 444 -6.24 -20.26 -9.69
N GLU A 445 -5.34 -19.29 -9.57
CA GLU A 445 -4.16 -19.37 -8.72
C GLU A 445 -4.29 -18.51 -7.46
N THR A 446 -3.89 -19.03 -6.30
CA THR A 446 -3.79 -18.22 -5.08
C THR A 446 -2.57 -17.31 -5.17
N VAL A 447 -2.81 -16.01 -5.32
CA VAL A 447 -1.80 -14.98 -5.55
C VAL A 447 -1.52 -14.12 -4.32
N GLY A 448 -2.26 -14.34 -3.22
CA GLY A 448 -2.08 -13.58 -2.00
C GLY A 448 -3.15 -13.87 -0.95
N TYR A 449 -3.19 -13.01 0.07
CA TYR A 449 -4.32 -12.95 1.01
C TYR A 449 -4.77 -11.52 1.28
N ILE A 450 -6.04 -11.40 1.64
CA ILE A 450 -6.73 -10.14 1.89
C ILE A 450 -7.25 -10.10 3.32
N LYS A 451 -7.12 -8.95 3.97
CA LYS A 451 -7.81 -8.60 5.23
C LYS A 451 -8.56 -7.30 5.01
N GLN A 452 -9.83 -7.26 5.37
CA GLN A 452 -10.68 -6.08 5.17
C GLN A 452 -11.49 -5.77 6.42
N SER A 453 -11.53 -4.50 6.79
CA SER A 453 -12.44 -3.99 7.82
C SER A 453 -12.63 -2.48 7.68
N ARG A 454 -13.90 -2.03 7.75
CA ARG A 454 -14.27 -0.62 7.96
C ARG A 454 -13.51 0.36 7.04
N ASN A 455 -13.59 0.12 5.73
CA ASN A 455 -12.93 0.89 4.64
C ASN A 455 -11.41 0.69 4.48
N LEU A 456 -10.75 -0.10 5.34
CA LEU A 456 -9.34 -0.48 5.18
C LEU A 456 -9.25 -1.88 4.56
N THR A 457 -8.51 -1.99 3.46
CA THR A 457 -8.11 -3.27 2.85
C THR A 457 -6.60 -3.42 2.96
N PHE A 458 -6.14 -4.57 3.42
CA PHE A 458 -4.75 -4.99 3.35
C PHE A 458 -4.63 -6.20 2.42
N VAL A 459 -3.65 -6.15 1.51
CA VAL A 459 -3.36 -7.22 0.55
C VAL A 459 -1.89 -7.61 0.69
N ASN A 460 -1.63 -8.88 0.94
CA ASN A 460 -0.28 -9.43 0.83
C ASN A 460 -0.18 -10.16 -0.51
N VAL A 461 0.73 -9.71 -1.37
CA VAL A 461 0.94 -10.24 -2.73
C VAL A 461 2.10 -11.22 -2.69
N PHE A 462 1.83 -12.46 -3.09
CA PHE A 462 2.83 -13.51 -3.10
C PHE A 462 3.82 -13.33 -4.24
N ASP A 463 5.08 -13.64 -3.94
CA ASP A 463 6.18 -13.65 -4.89
C ASP A 463 6.44 -12.29 -5.56
N ALA A 464 6.26 -11.20 -4.80
CA ALA A 464 6.48 -9.84 -5.25
C ALA A 464 7.46 -9.10 -4.34
N SER A 465 8.30 -8.27 -4.96
CA SER A 465 9.30 -7.38 -4.35
C SER A 465 8.64 -6.12 -3.78
N HIS A 466 9.46 -5.10 -3.50
CA HIS A 466 9.03 -3.74 -3.22
C HIS A 466 8.16 -3.14 -4.32
N MET A 467 8.51 -3.38 -5.60
CA MET A 467 7.77 -2.90 -6.77
C MET A 467 6.79 -3.98 -7.25
N VAL A 468 5.66 -4.13 -6.57
CA VAL A 468 4.68 -5.20 -6.88
C VAL A 468 4.26 -5.25 -8.37
N PRO A 469 3.99 -4.12 -9.07
CA PRO A 469 3.63 -4.17 -10.48
C PRO A 469 4.80 -4.53 -11.42
N PHE A 470 6.05 -4.43 -10.96
CA PHE A 470 7.22 -4.93 -11.70
C PHE A 470 7.20 -6.46 -11.75
N ASP A 471 7.04 -7.14 -10.62
CA ASP A 471 7.07 -8.62 -10.56
C ASP A 471 5.77 -9.27 -11.04
N LYS A 472 4.64 -8.64 -10.71
CA LYS A 472 3.30 -9.21 -10.87
C LYS A 472 2.38 -8.26 -11.65
N PRO A 473 2.70 -7.89 -12.90
CA PRO A 473 1.98 -6.85 -13.64
C PRO A 473 0.48 -7.14 -13.77
N PHE A 474 0.09 -8.36 -14.18
CA PHE A 474 -1.33 -8.73 -14.32
C PHE A 474 -2.11 -8.75 -13.00
N VAL A 475 -1.52 -9.35 -11.96
CA VAL A 475 -2.12 -9.45 -10.63
C VAL A 475 -2.24 -8.06 -10.00
N SER A 476 -1.20 -7.23 -10.12
CA SER A 476 -1.18 -5.86 -9.58
C SER A 476 -2.32 -5.00 -10.13
N ARG A 477 -2.66 -5.13 -11.43
CA ARG A 477 -3.79 -4.40 -12.02
C ARG A 477 -5.09 -4.73 -11.32
N SER A 478 -5.30 -5.98 -10.92
CA SER A 478 -6.53 -6.39 -10.23
C SER A 478 -6.65 -5.88 -8.79
N LEU A 479 -5.62 -5.21 -8.24
CA LEU A 479 -5.76 -4.39 -7.03
C LEU A 479 -6.76 -3.24 -7.24
N ILE A 480 -6.87 -2.72 -8.48
CA ILE A 480 -7.89 -1.73 -8.84
C ILE A 480 -9.28 -2.38 -8.75
N ASP A 481 -9.43 -3.61 -9.24
CA ASP A 481 -10.70 -4.33 -9.14
C ASP A 481 -11.10 -4.55 -7.67
N LEU A 482 -10.15 -4.86 -6.79
CA LEU A 482 -10.38 -4.93 -5.34
C LEU A 482 -10.85 -3.59 -4.75
N MET A 483 -10.21 -2.47 -5.13
CA MET A 483 -10.62 -1.13 -4.71
C MET A 483 -12.03 -0.77 -5.20
N LEU A 484 -12.36 -1.15 -6.44
CA LEU A 484 -13.66 -0.91 -7.06
C LEU A 484 -14.75 -1.89 -6.62
N LYS A 485 -14.38 -2.93 -5.85
CA LYS A 485 -15.27 -4.05 -5.48
C LYS A 485 -15.80 -4.83 -6.68
N GLU A 486 -14.97 -4.97 -7.71
CA GLU A 486 -15.23 -5.69 -8.94
C GLU A 486 -14.64 -7.11 -8.89
N TYR A 487 -15.04 -7.89 -7.89
CA TYR A 487 -14.60 -9.26 -7.66
C TYR A 487 -15.77 -10.16 -7.24
N ASP A 488 -15.56 -11.47 -7.28
CA ASP A 488 -16.49 -12.44 -6.70
C ASP A 488 -15.98 -12.90 -5.32
N GLU A 489 -16.91 -13.26 -4.45
CA GLU A 489 -16.60 -13.87 -3.16
C GLU A 489 -17.14 -15.30 -3.13
N ASP A 490 -16.33 -16.22 -2.61
CA ASP A 490 -16.70 -17.62 -2.41
C ASP A 490 -16.23 -18.13 -1.03
N VAL A 491 -16.67 -19.31 -0.62
CA VAL A 491 -16.25 -19.98 0.60
C VAL A 491 -15.73 -21.37 0.24
N ARG A 492 -14.45 -21.62 0.54
CA ARG A 492 -13.84 -22.95 0.35
C ARG A 492 -14.46 -23.99 1.28
N ASP A 493 -14.26 -25.26 0.96
CA ASP A 493 -14.71 -26.41 1.76
C ASP A 493 -14.26 -26.37 3.23
N ASP A 494 -13.15 -25.69 3.52
CA ASP A 494 -12.61 -25.48 4.88
C ASP A 494 -13.27 -24.30 5.63
N GLY A 495 -14.26 -23.64 5.02
CA GLY A 495 -14.98 -22.49 5.55
C GLY A 495 -14.24 -21.16 5.40
N LYS A 496 -13.09 -21.12 4.70
CA LYS A 496 -12.33 -19.89 4.47
C LYS A 496 -12.92 -19.09 3.31
N ARG A 497 -13.13 -17.79 3.52
CA ARG A 497 -13.56 -16.86 2.46
C ARG A 497 -12.44 -16.71 1.42
N VAL A 498 -12.84 -16.60 0.16
CA VAL A 498 -11.96 -16.37 -0.98
C VAL A 498 -12.47 -15.18 -1.78
N PHE A 499 -11.56 -14.30 -2.16
CA PHE A 499 -11.79 -13.23 -3.13
C PHE A 499 -11.24 -13.66 -4.49
N ILE A 500 -12.05 -13.56 -5.53
CA ILE A 500 -11.71 -14.01 -6.87
C ILE A 500 -11.71 -12.81 -7.82
N THR A 501 -10.54 -12.48 -8.36
CA THR A 501 -10.39 -11.51 -9.45
C THR A 501 -10.01 -12.20 -10.74
N TYR A 502 -10.20 -11.51 -11.87
CA TYR A 502 -10.11 -12.10 -13.20
C TYR A 502 -9.18 -11.30 -14.11
N PRO A 503 -8.65 -11.92 -15.17
CA PRO A 503 -8.14 -11.18 -16.30
C PRO A 503 -9.14 -10.11 -16.79
N LEU A 504 -8.62 -9.01 -17.33
CA LEU A 504 -9.43 -7.86 -17.67
C LEU A 504 -10.53 -8.23 -18.66
N GLY A 505 -11.77 -7.90 -18.32
CA GLY A 505 -12.94 -8.16 -19.17
C GLY A 505 -13.36 -9.62 -19.24
N THR A 506 -12.75 -10.54 -18.49
CA THR A 506 -13.12 -11.96 -18.47
C THR A 506 -14.00 -12.35 -17.28
N ARG A 507 -14.23 -11.43 -16.33
CA ARG A 507 -15.17 -11.65 -15.22
C ARG A 507 -16.54 -12.08 -15.77
N PRO A 508 -17.08 -13.24 -15.35
CA PRO A 508 -18.40 -13.69 -15.78
C PRO A 508 -19.46 -12.63 -15.43
N LYS A 509 -20.33 -12.30 -16.40
CA LYS A 509 -21.48 -11.43 -16.10
C LYS A 509 -22.39 -12.19 -15.15
N SER A 510 -22.72 -11.57 -14.01
CA SER A 510 -23.69 -12.15 -13.08
C SER A 510 -25.01 -12.39 -13.80
N ILE A 511 -25.47 -13.66 -13.79
CA ILE A 511 -26.84 -13.99 -14.17
C ILE A 511 -27.73 -13.49 -13.02
N PRO A 512 -28.78 -12.69 -13.28
CA PRO A 512 -29.72 -12.28 -12.24
C PRO A 512 -30.23 -13.51 -11.48
N GLU A 513 -30.38 -13.42 -10.16
CA GLU A 513 -30.82 -14.54 -9.31
C GLU A 513 -32.14 -15.18 -9.77
N ASP A 514 -32.96 -14.42 -10.52
CA ASP A 514 -34.24 -14.87 -11.09
C ASP A 514 -34.10 -15.82 -12.31
N GLU A 515 -32.89 -16.01 -12.86
CA GLU A 515 -32.62 -16.89 -14.01
C GLU A 515 -31.66 -18.06 -13.71
N LYS A 516 -31.28 -18.28 -12.44
CA LYS A 516 -30.57 -19.52 -12.09
C LYS A 516 -31.53 -20.71 -12.29
N PRO A 517 -31.19 -21.70 -13.14
CA PRO A 517 -31.99 -22.92 -13.25
C PRO A 517 -32.01 -23.59 -11.89
N SER A 518 -33.20 -23.96 -11.41
CA SER A 518 -33.36 -24.88 -10.28
C SER A 518 -32.55 -26.14 -10.60
N GLU A 519 -31.45 -26.35 -9.88
CA GLU A 519 -30.79 -27.65 -9.83
C GLU A 519 -31.75 -28.62 -9.13
N THR A 520 -32.55 -29.33 -9.92
CA THR A 520 -33.14 -30.59 -9.51
C THR A 520 -32.44 -31.71 -10.25
N GLU A 521 -31.61 -32.41 -9.48
CA GLU A 521 -31.16 -33.79 -9.62
C GLU A 521 -31.38 -34.48 -10.97
N SER A 522 -30.28 -34.76 -11.67
CA SER A 522 -30.22 -35.85 -12.63
C SER A 522 -29.83 -37.14 -11.90
N ASP A 523 -30.76 -38.10 -11.79
CA ASP A 523 -30.38 -39.51 -11.86
C ASP A 523 -31.50 -40.36 -12.47
N ALA A 524 -31.08 -41.28 -13.33
CA ALA A 524 -31.88 -41.97 -14.33
C ALA A 524 -32.62 -43.20 -13.78
N ALA A 525 -33.83 -43.48 -14.31
CA ALA A 525 -34.30 -44.83 -14.58
C ALA A 525 -35.50 -44.88 -15.54
N VAL A 526 -35.41 -45.79 -16.52
CA VAL A 526 -36.39 -46.09 -17.55
C VAL A 526 -37.35 -47.20 -17.09
N SER A 527 -38.63 -47.07 -17.47
CA SER A 527 -39.66 -48.13 -17.66
C SER A 527 -40.23 -48.86 -16.42
N SER A 528 -41.52 -48.66 -16.14
CA SER A 528 -42.60 -49.57 -16.59
C SER A 528 -43.96 -49.17 -15.99
N ALA A 529 -45.02 -49.48 -16.73
CA ALA A 529 -46.41 -49.20 -16.45
C ALA A 529 -46.93 -49.79 -15.12
N THR A 530 -48.00 -49.22 -14.54
CA THR A 530 -49.30 -49.88 -14.29
C THR A 530 -50.35 -48.86 -13.81
N VAL A 531 -51.56 -49.07 -14.27
CA VAL A 531 -52.84 -48.37 -14.06
C VAL A 531 -53.44 -48.68 -12.69
N SER A 532 -54.12 -47.70 -12.06
CA SER A 532 -55.46 -47.79 -11.41
C SER A 532 -55.55 -46.74 -10.28
N ASP A 533 -56.47 -45.77 -10.38
CA ASP A 533 -57.82 -45.79 -9.76
C ASP A 533 -57.71 -45.59 -8.23
N SER A 534 -58.35 -44.66 -7.53
CA SER A 534 -59.72 -44.15 -7.64
C SER A 534 -59.95 -43.11 -6.52
N THR A 535 -60.96 -42.24 -6.72
CA THR A 535 -61.89 -41.67 -5.71
C THR A 535 -61.35 -40.81 -4.55
N SER A 536 -61.71 -39.51 -4.57
CA SER A 536 -62.76 -38.88 -3.74
C SER A 536 -62.29 -38.56 -2.32
N SER A 537 -62.50 -37.41 -1.73
CA SER A 537 -63.74 -36.63 -1.71
C SER A 537 -63.46 -35.30 -1.02
N GLU A 538 -64.07 -34.24 -1.55
CA GLU A 538 -64.83 -33.22 -0.81
C GLU A 538 -64.44 -32.91 0.64
N SER A 539 -64.23 -31.64 0.95
CA SER A 539 -65.34 -30.78 1.41
C SER A 539 -64.82 -29.44 1.94
N THR A 540 -65.44 -28.35 1.42
CA THR A 540 -65.96 -27.15 2.12
C THR A 540 -65.23 -26.61 3.35
N SER A 541 -65.15 -25.30 3.60
CA SER A 541 -65.68 -24.11 2.94
C SER A 541 -65.23 -22.90 3.77
N SER A 542 -65.05 -21.79 3.06
CA SER A 542 -65.61 -20.46 3.36
C SER A 542 -65.21 -19.71 4.64
N THR A 543 -64.74 -18.47 4.38
CA THR A 543 -65.18 -17.18 4.98
C THR A 543 -64.86 -16.95 6.47
N GLU A 544 -64.55 -15.76 6.96
CA GLU A 544 -64.58 -14.39 6.46
C GLU A 544 -63.74 -13.52 7.43
N ALA A 545 -63.38 -12.34 6.95
CA ALA A 545 -62.70 -11.30 7.70
C ALA A 545 -63.61 -10.62 8.75
N SER A 546 -63.00 -10.08 9.82
CA SER A 546 -63.42 -8.79 10.40
C SER A 546 -62.41 -8.25 11.43
N ASP A 547 -61.98 -7.00 11.21
CA ASP A 547 -61.34 -6.08 12.15
C ASP A 547 -62.06 -5.99 13.50
N ILE A 548 -61.32 -5.95 14.62
CA ILE A 548 -61.76 -5.28 15.87
C ILE A 548 -60.59 -4.59 16.60
N SER A 549 -60.89 -3.34 16.95
CA SER A 549 -60.17 -2.32 17.72
C SER A 549 -59.84 -2.67 19.18
N SER A 550 -58.83 -1.96 19.69
CA SER A 550 -58.19 -1.98 21.01
C SER A 550 -59.11 -1.79 22.24
N THR A 551 -58.80 -2.50 23.32
CA THR A 551 -59.12 -2.07 24.70
C THR A 551 -57.94 -2.37 25.63
N THR A 552 -57.12 -1.36 25.94
CA THR A 552 -56.04 -1.47 26.93
C THR A 552 -56.52 -0.91 28.27
N SER A 553 -56.42 -1.74 29.33
CA SER A 553 -56.91 -1.45 30.67
C SER A 553 -56.14 -0.30 31.35
N ARG A 554 -56.85 0.51 32.16
CA ARG A 554 -56.28 1.55 33.05
C ARG A 554 -55.20 1.00 34.00
N ILE A 555 -55.24 -0.31 34.28
CA ILE A 555 -54.27 -1.01 35.12
C ILE A 555 -52.89 -1.06 34.45
N THR A 556 -52.83 -1.24 33.13
CA THR A 556 -51.57 -1.33 32.38
C THR A 556 -50.83 0.00 32.35
N ARG A 557 -51.58 1.12 32.30
CA ARG A 557 -51.00 2.47 32.39
C ARG A 557 -50.47 2.80 33.79
N LEU A 558 -51.11 2.31 34.85
CA LEU A 558 -50.61 2.48 36.21
C LEU A 558 -49.30 1.70 36.44
N ILE A 559 -49.21 0.48 35.91
CA ILE A 559 -47.99 -0.34 36.00
C ILE A 559 -46.84 0.33 35.23
N GLN A 560 -47.08 0.82 34.01
CA GLN A 560 -46.06 1.57 33.27
C GLN A 560 -45.61 2.84 34.01
N LEU A 561 -46.52 3.59 34.63
CA LEU A 561 -46.17 4.79 35.39
C LEU A 561 -45.33 4.45 36.62
N SER A 562 -45.65 3.36 37.32
CA SER A 562 -44.86 2.87 38.46
C SER A 562 -43.44 2.46 38.06
N VAL A 563 -43.27 1.78 36.91
CA VAL A 563 -41.94 1.40 36.40
C VAL A 563 -41.10 2.64 36.06
N ILE A 564 -41.71 3.65 35.42
CA ILE A 564 -41.02 4.91 35.10
C ILE A 564 -40.58 5.65 36.37
N CYS A 565 -41.44 5.70 37.40
CA CYS A 565 -41.08 6.32 38.68
C CYS A 565 -39.91 5.59 39.38
N ILE A 566 -39.85 4.26 39.30
CA ILE A 566 -38.75 3.47 39.86
C ILE A 566 -37.44 3.74 39.10
N LEU A 567 -37.49 3.83 37.76
CA LEU A 567 -36.32 4.15 36.95
C LEU A 567 -35.79 5.56 37.25
N ILE A 568 -36.66 6.56 37.34
CA ILE A 568 -36.27 7.93 37.70
C ILE A 568 -35.65 7.98 39.10
N TRP A 569 -36.21 7.24 40.06
CA TRP A 569 -35.65 7.14 41.40
C TRP A 569 -34.28 6.44 41.42
N GLY A 570 -34.10 5.38 40.63
CA GLY A 570 -32.80 4.71 40.46
C GLY A 570 -31.72 5.62 39.89
N ILE A 571 -32.07 6.43 38.88
CA ILE A 571 -31.17 7.44 38.30
C ILE A 571 -30.84 8.53 39.35
N TYR A 572 -31.82 8.97 40.14
CA TYR A 572 -31.60 9.94 41.21
C TYR A 572 -30.66 9.42 42.31
N VAL A 573 -30.80 8.15 42.71
CA VAL A 573 -29.92 7.50 43.69
C VAL A 573 -28.49 7.34 43.14
N LEU A 574 -28.34 6.93 41.88
CA LEU A 574 -27.04 6.83 41.22
C LEU A 574 -26.35 8.19 41.10
N TYR A 575 -27.11 9.23 40.75
CA TYR A 575 -26.59 10.60 40.68
C TYR A 575 -26.17 11.12 42.07
N GLY A 576 -26.94 10.80 43.12
CA GLY A 576 -26.58 11.09 44.51
C GLY A 576 -25.28 10.40 44.94
N SER A 577 -25.11 9.12 44.57
CA SER A 577 -23.89 8.34 44.86
C SER A 577 -22.68 8.81 44.06
N TYR A 578 -22.88 9.40 42.88
CA TYR A 578 -21.80 9.97 42.06
C TYR A 578 -21.31 11.30 42.64
N LYS A 579 -22.21 12.11 43.21
CA LYS A 579 -21.90 13.44 43.77
C LYS A 579 -21.27 13.40 45.17
N SER A 580 -21.30 12.25 45.86
CA SER A 580 -20.79 12.10 47.23
C SER A 580 -19.35 11.58 47.35
N ARG A 581 -18.56 11.54 46.26
CA ARG A 581 -17.13 11.19 46.35
C ARG A 581 -16.27 12.45 46.50
N PRO A 582 -15.62 12.66 47.66
CA PRO A 582 -14.67 13.76 47.83
C PRO A 582 -13.40 13.50 47.02
N SER A 583 -12.95 14.53 46.31
CA SER A 583 -11.63 14.63 45.71
C SER A 583 -10.54 14.72 46.79
N SER A 584 -9.68 13.69 46.92
CA SER A 584 -8.40 13.81 47.62
C SER A 584 -7.37 12.76 47.16
N ILE A 585 -6.36 13.25 46.42
CA ILE A 585 -4.91 13.08 46.61
C ILE A 585 -4.38 11.79 47.31
N ILE A 586 -3.59 11.05 46.49
CA ILE A 586 -2.30 10.35 46.71
C ILE A 586 -2.21 9.17 47.72
N LYS A 587 -1.83 7.99 47.19
CA LYS A 587 -0.62 7.26 47.61
C LYS A 587 -0.15 6.25 46.55
N THR A 588 1.10 6.41 46.15
CA THR A 588 1.91 5.49 45.34
C THR A 588 2.16 4.17 46.09
N GLY A 589 2.15 3.07 45.34
CA GLY A 589 2.71 1.78 45.73
C GLY A 589 3.24 1.09 44.46
N PRO A 590 4.44 0.48 44.49
CA PRO A 590 5.03 -0.12 43.30
C PRO A 590 4.36 -1.47 43.05
N SER A 591 3.58 -1.61 41.97
CA SER A 591 3.20 -2.95 41.50
C SER A 591 4.37 -3.51 40.69
N SER A 592 5.16 -4.31 41.38
CA SER A 592 6.06 -5.29 40.78
C SER A 592 5.30 -6.22 39.82
N GLY A 593 5.93 -6.57 38.70
CA GLY A 593 5.74 -7.90 38.12
C GLY A 593 4.75 -8.08 36.97
N LYS A 594 4.30 -7.05 36.26
CA LYS A 594 3.84 -7.27 34.88
C LYS A 594 5.06 -7.28 33.98
N LYS A 595 5.53 -8.46 33.56
CA LYS A 595 6.38 -8.58 32.37
C LYS A 595 5.62 -7.86 31.26
N LYS A 596 6.15 -6.75 30.77
CA LYS A 596 5.66 -6.16 29.52
C LYS A 596 5.98 -7.22 28.46
N ASN A 597 4.96 -7.93 28.00
CA ASN A 597 5.13 -8.88 26.90
C ASN A 597 5.52 -8.06 25.68
N VAL A 598 6.66 -8.40 25.10
CA VAL A 598 7.25 -7.69 23.98
C VAL A 598 6.86 -8.47 22.73
N GLN A 599 6.01 -7.89 21.88
CA GLN A 599 5.37 -8.61 20.76
C GLN A 599 6.40 -9.27 19.83
N TRP A 600 7.53 -8.62 19.55
CA TRP A 600 8.58 -9.20 18.70
C TRP A 600 9.28 -10.40 19.35
N ALA A 601 9.40 -10.43 20.68
CA ALA A 601 10.01 -11.56 21.38
C ALA A 601 9.09 -12.79 21.32
N ASP A 602 7.77 -12.58 21.36
CA ASP A 602 6.79 -13.63 21.16
C ASP A 602 6.75 -14.09 19.69
N GLN A 603 6.92 -13.18 18.72
CA GLN A 603 7.09 -13.54 17.30
C GLN A 603 8.33 -14.42 17.08
N LEU A 604 9.50 -14.00 17.58
CA LEU A 604 10.74 -14.79 17.48
C LEU A 604 10.59 -16.16 18.15
N ARG A 605 9.97 -16.23 19.34
CA ARG A 605 9.67 -17.50 20.00
C ARG A 605 8.71 -18.36 19.20
N SER A 606 7.67 -17.78 18.60
CA SER A 606 6.72 -18.54 17.79
C SER A 606 7.39 -19.17 16.56
N PHE A 607 8.42 -18.52 16.01
CA PHE A 607 9.25 -19.09 14.95
C PHE A 607 10.13 -20.23 15.47
N GLN A 608 10.77 -20.04 16.64
CA GLN A 608 11.57 -21.10 17.28
C GLN A 608 10.73 -22.34 17.65
N GLU A 609 9.51 -22.14 18.15
CA GLU A 609 8.57 -23.21 18.52
C GLU A 609 8.02 -23.93 17.27
N GLY A 610 7.83 -23.22 16.15
CA GLY A 610 7.45 -23.80 14.86
C GLY A 610 8.47 -24.77 14.26
N ASP A 611 9.75 -24.65 14.62
CA ASP A 611 10.84 -25.53 14.18
C ASP A 611 11.07 -26.73 15.13
N THR A 612 10.36 -26.78 16.26
CA THR A 612 10.44 -27.91 17.20
C THR A 612 9.45 -29.00 16.84
N VAL A 613 9.96 -30.11 16.30
CA VAL A 613 9.22 -31.38 16.21
C VAL A 613 8.76 -31.74 17.63
N PRO A 614 7.47 -32.02 17.88
CA PRO A 614 7.03 -32.41 19.23
C PRO A 614 7.72 -33.71 19.64
N GLU A 615 8.32 -33.74 20.83
CA GLU A 615 8.80 -34.98 21.44
C GLU A 615 7.66 -35.99 21.52
N GLU A 616 7.90 -37.18 20.95
CA GLU A 616 6.96 -38.30 20.96
C GLU A 616 6.68 -38.76 22.40
N GLY A 617 5.49 -38.44 22.89
CA GLY A 617 4.87 -39.13 24.02
C GLY A 617 4.15 -40.38 23.55
N GLU A 618 4.52 -41.53 24.13
CA GLU A 618 3.94 -42.85 23.87
C GLU A 618 2.40 -42.86 23.87
N SER A 619 1.78 -43.19 22.74
CA SER A 619 0.67 -44.15 22.65
C SER A 619 0.21 -44.29 21.19
N GLY A 620 0.29 -45.52 20.68
CA GLY A 620 0.00 -45.83 19.28
C GLY A 620 -1.49 -45.85 18.95
N VAL A 621 -1.88 -45.07 17.94
CA VAL A 621 -2.99 -45.32 17.00
C VAL A 621 -2.62 -44.65 15.66
N PRO A 622 -2.69 -45.33 14.49
CA PRO A 622 -2.36 -44.69 13.23
C PRO A 622 -3.56 -43.89 12.71
N ILE A 623 -3.39 -42.57 12.56
CA ILE A 623 -4.30 -41.69 11.82
C ILE A 623 -3.59 -41.25 10.54
N ASP A 624 -4.18 -41.57 9.40
CA ASP A 624 -3.74 -41.19 8.06
C ASP A 624 -3.99 -39.68 7.85
N HIS A 625 -2.94 -38.87 7.98
CA HIS A 625 -2.95 -37.48 7.57
C HIS A 625 -2.13 -37.31 6.29
N LYS A 626 -2.83 -37.03 5.19
CA LYS A 626 -2.23 -36.47 3.97
C LYS A 626 -1.56 -35.14 4.33
N ALA A 627 -0.23 -35.17 4.37
CA ALA A 627 0.62 -34.03 4.68
C ALA A 627 0.53 -32.92 3.63
N GLY A 628 0.53 -31.68 4.12
CA GLY A 628 0.54 -30.45 3.34
C GLY A 628 1.80 -30.25 2.49
N PHE A 629 1.65 -29.39 1.51
CA PHE A 629 2.53 -29.10 0.37
C PHE A 629 4.01 -28.80 0.72
N LEU A 630 4.33 -28.37 1.95
CA LEU A 630 5.70 -28.04 2.38
C LEU A 630 6.62 -29.25 2.63
N ALA A 631 6.08 -30.46 2.79
CA ALA A 631 6.90 -31.67 3.03
C ALA A 631 7.49 -32.32 1.76
N LYS A 632 7.08 -31.89 0.56
CA LYS A 632 7.55 -32.48 -0.72
C LYS A 632 8.80 -31.83 -1.31
N ALA A 633 9.20 -30.64 -0.84
CA ALA A 633 10.37 -29.94 -1.36
C ALA A 633 11.70 -30.36 -0.70
N TYR A 634 11.67 -30.96 0.49
CA TYR A 634 12.89 -31.23 1.27
C TYR A 634 13.61 -32.55 0.89
N ASN A 635 12.87 -33.58 0.44
CA ASN A 635 13.44 -34.91 0.16
C ASN A 635 14.08 -35.10 -1.23
N LYS A 636 14.26 -34.02 -2.01
CA LYS A 636 14.91 -34.09 -3.33
C LYS A 636 16.24 -33.33 -3.41
N LEU A 637 16.72 -32.73 -2.31
CA LEU A 637 17.92 -31.87 -2.31
C LEU A 637 19.06 -32.34 -1.40
N THR A 638 18.91 -33.44 -0.66
CA THR A 638 20.00 -34.00 0.17
C THR A 638 20.48 -35.35 -0.38
N GLY A 639 21.17 -35.28 -1.53
CA GLY A 639 21.99 -36.38 -2.02
C GLY A 639 23.21 -36.57 -1.11
N SER A 640 23.08 -37.45 -0.12
CA SER A 640 24.16 -37.91 0.76
C SER A 640 25.08 -38.89 0.03
N ASN A 641 26.39 -38.60 0.07
CA ASN A 641 27.56 -39.50 0.04
C ASN A 641 28.79 -38.57 0.16
N GLY A 642 29.72 -38.63 1.10
CA GLY A 642 30.01 -39.46 2.26
C GLY A 642 31.39 -39.04 2.77
N GLU A 643 31.60 -39.17 4.09
CA GLU A 643 32.86 -39.38 4.82
C GLU A 643 34.03 -38.36 4.74
N GLY A 644 34.53 -37.96 5.92
CA GLY A 644 35.87 -37.37 6.05
C GLY A 644 36.10 -36.56 7.33
N SER A 645 36.24 -37.24 8.46
CA SER A 645 36.67 -36.71 9.76
C SER A 645 38.07 -36.07 9.76
N GLY A 646 38.24 -34.98 10.50
CA GLY A 646 39.58 -34.47 10.87
C GLY A 646 39.55 -33.36 11.94
N GLN A 647 39.83 -33.72 13.19
CA GLN A 647 40.23 -32.80 14.26
C GLN A 647 41.72 -32.41 14.11
N TYR A 648 42.13 -31.20 14.52
CA TYR A 648 43.28 -30.86 15.39
C TYR A 648 43.44 -29.30 15.44
N VAL A 649 43.14 -28.65 16.58
CA VAL A 649 44.03 -28.02 17.61
C VAL A 649 44.56 -26.60 17.28
N PRO A 650 44.44 -25.61 18.19
CA PRO A 650 44.73 -24.18 17.96
C PRO A 650 46.09 -23.70 18.49
N ALA A 651 46.63 -22.60 17.93
CA ALA A 651 47.47 -21.55 18.55
C ALA A 651 48.11 -20.63 17.49
N PRO A 652 48.65 -19.44 17.81
CA PRO A 652 48.28 -18.47 18.85
C PRO A 652 48.10 -17.03 18.27
N SER A 653 47.67 -16.13 19.14
CA SER A 653 47.57 -14.67 18.97
C SER A 653 48.82 -14.00 18.43
N ASP A 654 48.63 -13.04 17.53
CA ASP A 654 49.48 -11.84 17.48
C ASP A 654 48.58 -10.61 17.39
N ASP A 655 48.83 -9.71 18.35
CA ASP A 655 48.17 -8.43 18.55
C ASP A 655 48.40 -7.50 17.35
N ILE A 656 47.32 -6.98 16.79
CA ILE A 656 47.35 -5.73 16.01
C ILE A 656 46.30 -4.82 16.61
N GLU A 657 46.76 -3.88 17.43
CA GLU A 657 46.04 -2.65 17.73
C GLU A 657 45.73 -1.93 16.40
N LEU A 658 44.45 -1.81 16.07
CA LEU A 658 43.99 -0.87 15.06
C LEU A 658 42.99 0.09 15.68
N ALA A 659 43.34 1.36 15.52
CA ALA A 659 42.72 2.51 16.09
C ALA A 659 41.21 2.54 15.85
N VAL A 660 40.49 2.95 16.90
CA VAL A 660 39.11 3.39 16.87
C VAL A 660 39.01 4.57 15.90
N VAL A 661 38.44 4.33 14.72
CA VAL A 661 37.95 5.39 13.83
C VAL A 661 36.45 5.43 14.04
N ASP A 662 36.01 6.43 14.81
CA ASP A 662 34.62 6.88 14.85
C ASP A 662 34.23 7.30 13.43
N ALA A 663 33.46 6.45 12.74
CA ALA A 663 32.76 6.83 11.53
C ALA A 663 31.27 6.90 11.86
N ASP A 664 30.78 8.13 11.99
CA ASP A 664 29.37 8.50 12.06
C ASP A 664 28.70 8.12 10.71
N LEU A 665 28.30 6.85 10.59
CA LEU A 665 27.61 6.26 9.43
C LEU A 665 26.09 6.42 9.53
N SER A 666 25.61 7.55 10.08
CA SER A 666 24.18 7.74 10.35
C SER A 666 23.33 8.17 9.15
N ASN A 667 23.90 8.25 7.94
CA ASN A 667 23.17 8.52 6.71
C ASN A 667 23.50 7.43 5.67
N PHE A 668 22.47 6.74 5.18
CA PHE A 668 22.52 6.08 3.88
C PHE A 668 22.54 7.20 2.84
N GLU A 669 23.73 7.73 2.55
CA GLU A 669 23.91 8.66 1.45
C GLU A 669 23.88 7.85 0.15
N ILE A 670 22.92 8.19 -0.71
CA ILE A 670 22.87 7.74 -2.11
C ILE A 670 24.10 8.34 -2.80
N HIS A 671 25.20 7.60 -2.81
CA HIS A 671 26.38 7.94 -3.61
C HIS A 671 26.13 7.49 -5.05
N SER A 672 25.82 8.45 -5.92
CA SER A 672 26.06 8.30 -7.36
C SER A 672 27.51 8.67 -7.64
N ASP A 673 28.24 7.83 -8.37
CA ASP A 673 29.61 8.09 -8.80
C ASP A 673 29.77 9.51 -9.38
N GLU A 674 30.57 10.35 -8.73
CA GLU A 674 31.11 11.56 -9.33
C GLU A 674 32.36 11.18 -10.12
N GLU A 675 32.26 11.24 -11.46
CA GLU A 675 33.45 11.26 -12.30
C GLU A 675 34.26 12.54 -12.05
N ALA A 676 35.54 12.35 -11.82
CA ALA A 676 36.53 13.39 -11.58
C ALA A 676 36.67 14.33 -12.78
N GLU A 677 36.35 15.62 -12.60
CA GLU A 677 36.79 16.67 -13.52
C GLU A 677 38.29 16.95 -13.32
N GLU A 678 39.10 16.41 -14.22
CA GLU A 678 40.51 16.79 -14.39
C GLU A 678 40.59 18.21 -14.99
N SER A 679 40.68 19.24 -14.14
CA SER A 679 41.01 20.59 -14.60
C SER A 679 42.52 20.70 -14.89
N GLN A 680 42.92 20.50 -16.14
CA GLN A 680 44.25 20.90 -16.61
C GLN A 680 44.30 22.42 -16.82
N SER A 681 45.10 23.11 -16.01
CA SER A 681 45.51 24.51 -16.20
C SER A 681 47.04 24.58 -16.29
N PRO A 682 47.62 25.32 -17.26
CA PRO A 682 49.05 25.28 -17.54
C PRO A 682 49.86 26.15 -16.58
N ARG A 683 51.02 25.62 -16.16
CA ARG A 683 52.05 26.31 -15.38
C ARG A 683 52.57 27.57 -16.11
N GLY A 684 52.54 28.70 -15.41
CA GLY A 684 53.36 29.89 -15.69
C GLY A 684 54.11 30.31 -14.40
N PRO A 685 55.33 30.86 -14.49
CA PRO A 685 56.31 30.80 -13.41
C PRO A 685 56.19 31.90 -12.36
N VAL A 686 56.65 31.54 -11.16
CA VAL A 686 56.84 32.37 -9.96
C VAL A 686 57.86 33.48 -10.21
N GLY A 687 57.49 34.71 -9.85
CA GLY A 687 58.37 35.87 -9.70
C GLY A 687 58.09 36.57 -8.37
N SER A 688 59.11 36.56 -7.52
CA SER A 688 59.26 37.19 -6.20
C SER A 688 58.92 38.68 -6.11
N VAL A 689 58.25 39.12 -5.03
CA VAL A 689 58.75 39.96 -3.92
C VAL A 689 57.84 39.75 -2.71
#